data_AF-A0AA39LLF9-F1
#
_entry.id   AF-A0AA39LLF9-F1
#
_cell.length_a   1.000
_cell.length_b   1.000
_cell.length_c   1.000
_cell.angle_alpha   90.00
_cell.angle_beta   90.00
_cell.angle_gamma   90.00
#
_symmetry.space_group_name_H-M   'P 1'
#
loop_
_entity.id
_entity.type
_entity.pdbx_description
1 polymer ?
#
loop_
_entity_poly.entity_id
_entity_poly.type
_entity_poly.pdbx_seq_one_letter_code
_entity_poly.pdbx_strand_id
1 'polypeptide(L)'
;MGNAVSSYPETPVNFPVFTLTIRSYDKIKIIDGNEAVVNIVRQSIVDHYGTIQQETIGNEGGMCFQLSGWPFSHSRLEQAIKTKHFFIELLSDLYRNGWKLWISSDLSRMYDYSTLFFHQCPAPPKNFTICCLSLSGSDKFQLIGAPDSLWDSLLKCIGSRLQEKNIYANCLAVKMYGNFWKNSSYHESNTARYLLLSILRAFRRKGYAYFGTVNFKGTADTIFFIDEGTPLPEEQYCIISLNAKDRLRLMECPKTLVDMTTDIIAERWPGGLQDTQQDDGHIEFKMKGYPWVAHRKADAVNSRLFIANLLEESVKRGWAVLTSLDISRKLSDKAVFVMRSCEPLEIPHFCIAPADCDKIRIIGATNEMVDVIVNVIMQCWSPGLQDTVKEGNNLELKLAGWPWECTSLSNSFALARLTMARILTALEQHGWSVVCSADMSAKHYSDPENQGLDHATDVHTWFVAQTSLGAPSASLATAPPAYSNTTLPPSYIEALDDIKQQTQRIFKTFVNSEIDYMGATISQYPETPSDFPVFSLTIRTYDQIKIIDGNSTVVNIVRQNLEECYGQIQYETIGDEGGTCFKLSGYPFSKNIDFKHSVKIKHFFTQLLAELYQNGWKLRLSSDLSRMYDYSTLFFHRCPPPAENFSICCLSISSTDKFQLIDAPNCLHDALLKSVDSLLEEKGVYGNCLEVKMHGNLWQNSSYSQSNRARSLLLRIFRTFREHGFAYFGTINLKGTADSIFFINENVPLPPEQYCIISLNMRDRLRLIECPKVLADLAAKIIADRWPGGIQDIQEDPDCVEYKLKGYPWYACRRKDAVISRQFIVTLLEETVRKGWTVLTSLDVSRKLNDKAVFVLKNCPPTTIPHFCIAPADRDKIRIIGARKEMENVVANIVKECWTPGIQNETKGSNSLELKLIEYPWVCYSLSESFALARLMMARILANLEEFGWSVICSADISAKYCSNSDNSGDNPSDVHSWFVARTSVFHDGFPPPSYKEAVENN
;
A
#
# COMPACT_ATOMS: atom_id res chain seq x y z
N MET A 1 -9.71 -33.85 22.70
CA MET A 1 -8.51 -34.52 22.16
C MET A 1 -8.75 -34.74 20.68
N GLY A 2 -7.85 -34.34 19.80
CA GLY A 2 -7.97 -34.66 18.36
C GLY A 2 -7.40 -36.04 18.06
N ASN A 3 -7.92 -36.73 17.05
CA ASN A 3 -7.31 -37.97 16.55
C ASN A 3 -5.90 -37.65 16.04
N ALA A 4 -4.88 -38.30 16.59
CA ALA A 4 -3.53 -38.20 16.07
C ALA A 4 -3.43 -38.87 14.69
N VAL A 5 -2.53 -38.40 13.84
CA VAL A 5 -2.18 -39.11 12.59
C VAL A 5 -1.61 -40.48 12.98
N SER A 6 -2.31 -41.53 12.60
CA SER A 6 -2.04 -42.92 12.96
C SER A 6 -1.04 -43.59 12.03
N SER A 7 -1.00 -43.16 10.77
CA SER A 7 -0.05 -43.58 9.74
C SER A 7 0.04 -42.52 8.65
N TYR A 8 1.08 -42.60 7.83
CA TYR A 8 1.11 -41.95 6.51
C TYR A 8 0.99 -43.04 5.45
N PRO A 9 0.23 -42.82 4.36
CA PRO A 9 0.28 -43.72 3.20
C PRO A 9 1.67 -43.63 2.55
N GLU A 10 2.20 -44.76 2.10
CA GLU A 10 3.53 -44.82 1.49
C GLU A 10 3.60 -44.00 0.19
N THR A 11 4.75 -43.39 -0.09
CA THR A 11 5.04 -42.81 -1.42
C THR A 11 5.17 -43.97 -2.43
N PRO A 12 4.36 -44.02 -3.50
CA PRO A 12 4.49 -45.07 -4.49
C PRO A 12 5.88 -45.11 -5.15
N VAL A 13 6.33 -46.31 -5.54
CA VAL A 13 7.57 -46.45 -6.32
C VAL A 13 7.40 -45.71 -7.65
N ASN A 14 8.36 -44.84 -7.98
CA ASN A 14 8.31 -43.92 -9.13
C ASN A 14 7.07 -43.00 -9.15
N PHE A 15 6.55 -42.58 -7.98
CA PHE A 15 5.45 -41.63 -7.92
C PHE A 15 5.82 -40.32 -8.64
N PRO A 16 5.07 -39.89 -9.68
CA PRO A 16 5.51 -38.84 -10.59
C PRO A 16 5.22 -37.42 -10.07
N VAL A 17 5.05 -37.24 -8.76
CA VAL A 17 4.68 -35.96 -8.12
C VAL A 17 5.42 -35.79 -6.79
N PHE A 18 5.90 -34.60 -6.49
CA PHE A 18 6.32 -34.24 -5.14
C PHE A 18 5.81 -32.85 -4.74
N THR A 19 5.88 -32.51 -3.46
CA THR A 19 5.55 -31.18 -2.96
C THR A 19 6.72 -30.51 -2.24
N LEU A 20 6.83 -29.19 -2.39
CA LEU A 20 7.80 -28.34 -1.69
C LEU A 20 7.04 -27.16 -1.07
N THR A 21 7.08 -27.03 0.25
CA THR A 21 6.39 -25.96 0.98
C THR A 21 7.36 -24.98 1.61
N ILE A 22 7.08 -23.69 1.44
CA ILE A 22 7.82 -22.58 2.03
C ILE A 22 7.19 -22.25 3.38
N ARG A 23 7.99 -22.30 4.45
CA ARG A 23 7.52 -22.12 5.84
C ARG A 23 8.19 -20.92 6.49
N SER A 24 7.39 -20.13 7.20
CA SER A 24 7.85 -18.94 7.91
C SER A 24 8.80 -19.30 9.06
N TYR A 25 9.94 -18.62 9.27
CA TYR A 25 10.52 -17.53 8.48
C TYR A 25 11.68 -17.98 7.57
N ASP A 26 12.06 -19.26 7.65
CA ASP A 26 13.38 -19.74 7.23
C ASP A 26 13.43 -21.22 6.79
N LYS A 27 12.30 -21.89 6.55
CA LYS A 27 12.26 -23.34 6.31
C LYS A 27 11.65 -23.74 4.97
N ILE A 28 12.20 -24.80 4.39
CA ILE A 28 11.67 -25.49 3.19
C ILE A 28 11.41 -26.94 3.57
N LYS A 29 10.22 -27.46 3.27
CA LYS A 29 9.86 -28.87 3.51
C LYS A 29 9.39 -29.57 2.23
N ILE A 30 9.96 -30.74 1.96
CA ILE A 30 9.68 -31.62 0.82
C ILE A 30 8.90 -32.84 1.30
N ILE A 31 7.86 -33.25 0.57
CA ILE A 31 7.10 -34.49 0.80
C ILE A 31 6.95 -35.21 -0.55
N ASP A 32 7.03 -36.55 -0.55
CA ASP A 32 7.08 -37.43 -1.74
C ASP A 32 8.30 -37.23 -2.68
N GLY A 33 9.21 -36.30 -2.37
CA GLY A 33 10.43 -36.08 -3.15
C GLY A 33 11.46 -37.18 -2.94
N ASN A 34 11.94 -37.78 -4.03
CA ASN A 34 12.98 -38.80 -3.98
C ASN A 34 14.37 -38.22 -3.60
N GLU A 35 15.35 -39.09 -3.36
CA GLU A 35 16.69 -38.68 -2.92
C GLU A 35 17.38 -37.69 -3.90
N ALA A 36 17.18 -37.85 -5.21
CA ALA A 36 17.74 -36.93 -6.19
C ALA A 36 17.13 -35.52 -6.08
N VAL A 37 15.80 -35.40 -5.91
CA VAL A 37 15.10 -34.13 -5.65
C VAL A 37 15.60 -33.49 -4.35
N VAL A 38 15.75 -34.28 -3.28
CA VAL A 38 16.27 -33.80 -1.99
C VAL A 38 17.71 -33.30 -2.12
N ASN A 39 18.55 -33.98 -2.91
CA ASN A 39 19.95 -33.60 -3.13
C ASN A 39 20.07 -32.32 -3.98
N ILE A 40 19.23 -32.13 -5.00
CA ILE A 40 19.15 -30.88 -5.79
C ILE A 40 18.80 -29.69 -4.88
N VAL A 41 17.75 -29.83 -4.05
CA VAL A 41 17.35 -28.77 -3.11
C VAL A 41 18.45 -28.46 -2.10
N ARG A 42 19.11 -29.50 -1.54
CA ARG A 42 20.23 -29.33 -0.61
C ARG A 42 21.37 -28.52 -1.23
N GLN A 43 21.82 -28.90 -2.42
CA GLN A 43 22.97 -28.27 -3.08
C GLN A 43 22.66 -26.80 -3.40
N SER A 44 21.50 -26.52 -4.01
CA SER A 44 21.07 -25.15 -4.34
C SER A 44 20.99 -24.23 -3.10
N ILE A 45 20.59 -24.76 -1.93
CA ILE A 45 20.63 -24.02 -0.66
C ILE A 45 22.07 -23.75 -0.23
N VAL A 46 22.98 -24.73 -0.29
CA VAL A 46 24.39 -24.57 0.08
C VAL A 46 25.07 -23.52 -0.80
N ASP A 47 24.89 -23.57 -2.11
CA ASP A 47 25.55 -22.65 -3.06
C ASP A 47 25.13 -21.19 -2.83
N HIS A 48 23.88 -20.96 -2.43
CA HIS A 48 23.37 -19.60 -2.17
C HIS A 48 23.58 -19.14 -0.72
N TYR A 49 23.41 -20.01 0.29
CA TYR A 49 23.39 -19.64 1.72
C TYR A 49 24.63 -20.07 2.51
N GLY A 50 25.58 -20.77 1.87
CA GLY A 50 26.84 -21.23 2.45
C GLY A 50 26.69 -22.47 3.31
N THR A 51 25.79 -22.43 4.31
CA THR A 51 25.48 -23.58 5.17
C THR A 51 23.99 -23.68 5.48
N ILE A 52 23.52 -24.93 5.58
CA ILE A 52 22.21 -25.27 6.12
C ILE A 52 22.31 -25.28 7.65
N GLN A 53 21.35 -24.66 8.33
CA GLN A 53 21.35 -24.58 9.80
C GLN A 53 20.84 -25.85 10.47
N GLN A 54 19.89 -26.54 9.84
CA GLN A 54 19.34 -27.80 10.31
C GLN A 54 18.76 -28.60 9.14
N GLU A 55 18.94 -29.92 9.16
CA GLU A 55 18.16 -30.89 8.37
C GLU A 55 17.38 -31.80 9.31
N THR A 56 16.13 -32.10 8.99
CA THR A 56 15.28 -33.02 9.74
C THR A 56 14.38 -33.84 8.82
N ILE A 57 14.36 -35.16 8.99
CA ILE A 57 13.42 -36.06 8.32
C ILE A 57 12.15 -36.18 9.17
N GLY A 58 10.99 -36.05 8.55
CA GLY A 58 9.68 -36.23 9.19
C GLY A 58 9.28 -37.71 9.33
N ASN A 59 8.26 -37.97 10.15
CA ASN A 59 7.71 -39.33 10.35
C ASN A 59 7.10 -39.92 9.06
N GLU A 60 6.79 -39.07 8.08
CA GLU A 60 6.33 -39.39 6.73
C GLU A 60 7.48 -39.58 5.71
N GLY A 61 8.75 -39.54 6.15
CA GLY A 61 9.93 -39.59 5.28
C GLY A 61 10.31 -38.27 4.60
N GLY A 62 9.46 -37.24 4.65
CA GLY A 62 9.70 -35.93 4.04
C GLY A 62 10.85 -35.15 4.68
N MET A 63 11.73 -34.56 3.87
CA MET A 63 12.89 -33.78 4.32
C MET A 63 12.52 -32.31 4.61
N CYS A 64 13.05 -31.73 5.68
CA CYS A 64 12.94 -30.29 5.97
C CYS A 64 14.32 -29.67 6.22
N PHE A 65 14.56 -28.52 5.59
CA PHE A 65 15.78 -27.71 5.67
C PHE A 65 15.50 -26.40 6.40
N GLN A 66 16.44 -25.92 7.23
CA GLN A 66 16.45 -24.57 7.81
C GLN A 66 17.59 -23.73 7.22
N LEU A 67 17.25 -22.54 6.70
CA LEU A 67 18.13 -21.65 5.95
C LEU A 67 18.63 -20.48 6.82
N SER A 68 19.83 -20.00 6.55
CA SER A 68 20.38 -18.82 7.26
C SER A 68 19.74 -17.51 6.79
N GLY A 69 19.67 -16.51 7.69
CA GLY A 69 19.28 -15.13 7.34
C GLY A 69 17.77 -14.84 7.18
N TRP A 70 16.90 -15.76 7.62
CA TRP A 70 15.43 -15.61 7.58
C TRP A 70 14.89 -15.18 6.20
N PRO A 71 15.16 -15.93 5.12
CA PRO A 71 14.87 -15.54 3.73
C PRO A 71 13.40 -15.19 3.46
N PHE A 72 12.47 -15.85 4.17
CA PHE A 72 11.02 -15.71 3.99
C PHE A 72 10.38 -14.71 4.98
N SER A 73 11.21 -13.91 5.68
CA SER A 73 10.78 -12.81 6.55
C SER A 73 10.71 -11.45 5.84
N HIS A 74 10.29 -10.41 6.56
CA HIS A 74 10.46 -9.01 6.14
C HIS A 74 11.95 -8.59 6.15
N SER A 75 12.66 -8.99 5.09
CA SER A 75 14.10 -8.85 4.91
C SER A 75 14.47 -7.75 3.88
N ARG A 76 15.73 -7.28 3.96
CA ARG A 76 16.28 -6.22 3.09
C ARG A 76 16.28 -6.64 1.60
N LEU A 77 16.38 -5.64 0.72
CA LEU A 77 16.38 -5.82 -0.75
C LEU A 77 17.33 -6.92 -1.23
N GLU A 78 18.59 -6.88 -0.79
CA GLU A 78 19.62 -7.88 -1.11
C GLU A 78 19.16 -9.31 -0.78
N GLN A 79 18.64 -9.53 0.43
CA GLN A 79 18.16 -10.83 0.87
C GLN A 79 16.90 -11.26 0.10
N ALA A 80 16.02 -10.32 -0.24
CA ALA A 80 14.83 -10.60 -1.05
C ALA A 80 15.18 -10.96 -2.51
N ILE A 81 16.20 -10.34 -3.11
CA ILE A 81 16.74 -10.70 -4.42
C ILE A 81 17.43 -12.06 -4.35
N LYS A 82 18.31 -12.26 -3.35
CA LYS A 82 19.02 -13.52 -3.10
C LYS A 82 18.07 -14.72 -2.99
N THR A 83 16.98 -14.58 -2.25
CA THR A 83 15.96 -15.65 -2.11
C THR A 83 15.29 -15.98 -3.43
N LYS A 84 15.05 -15.00 -4.30
CA LYS A 84 14.41 -15.21 -5.62
C LYS A 84 15.38 -15.78 -6.64
N HIS A 85 16.65 -15.36 -6.62
CA HIS A 85 17.72 -15.95 -7.43
C HIS A 85 17.92 -17.43 -7.10
N PHE A 86 17.98 -17.76 -5.81
CA PHE A 86 18.00 -19.15 -5.33
C PHE A 86 16.82 -19.97 -5.90
N PHE A 87 15.61 -19.43 -5.93
CA PHE A 87 14.46 -20.12 -6.53
C PHE A 87 14.53 -20.24 -8.07
N ILE A 88 15.16 -19.30 -8.78
CA ILE A 88 15.37 -19.41 -10.23
C ILE A 88 16.33 -20.57 -10.56
N GLU A 89 17.47 -20.66 -9.87
CA GLU A 89 18.41 -21.76 -10.04
C GLU A 89 17.79 -23.09 -9.60
N LEU A 90 17.09 -23.13 -8.46
CA LEU A 90 16.42 -24.34 -7.98
C LEU A 90 15.37 -24.87 -8.96
N LEU A 91 14.51 -24.00 -9.51
CA LEU A 91 13.53 -24.41 -10.52
C LEU A 91 14.22 -24.87 -11.82
N SER A 92 15.36 -24.26 -12.17
CA SER A 92 16.16 -24.67 -13.33
C SER A 92 16.79 -26.05 -13.13
N ASP A 93 17.37 -26.33 -11.96
CA ASP A 93 17.97 -27.63 -11.67
C ASP A 93 16.92 -28.75 -11.50
N LEU A 94 15.75 -28.45 -10.95
CA LEU A 94 14.63 -29.37 -10.95
C LEU A 94 14.17 -29.69 -12.37
N TYR A 95 13.97 -28.67 -13.23
CA TYR A 95 13.52 -28.89 -14.61
C TYR A 95 14.57 -29.60 -15.48
N ARG A 96 15.86 -29.27 -15.33
CA ARG A 96 17.01 -30.03 -15.91
C ARG A 96 16.95 -31.52 -15.58
N ASN A 97 16.45 -31.88 -14.40
CA ASN A 97 16.31 -33.26 -13.92
C ASN A 97 14.90 -33.84 -14.13
N GLY A 98 14.08 -33.25 -14.99
CA GLY A 98 12.77 -33.79 -15.39
C GLY A 98 11.63 -33.51 -14.42
N TRP A 99 11.70 -32.43 -13.63
CA TRP A 99 10.63 -32.00 -12.72
C TRP A 99 10.15 -30.58 -13.04
N LYS A 100 8.91 -30.46 -13.51
CA LYS A 100 8.26 -29.18 -13.85
C LYS A 100 7.33 -28.74 -12.73
N LEU A 101 7.25 -27.43 -12.47
CA LEU A 101 6.31 -26.85 -11.52
C LEU A 101 4.89 -27.01 -12.08
N TRP A 102 4.01 -27.66 -11.33
CA TRP A 102 2.65 -27.98 -11.76
C TRP A 102 1.66 -26.90 -11.34
N ILE A 103 1.57 -26.64 -10.04
CA ILE A 103 0.70 -25.63 -9.45
C ILE A 103 1.26 -25.15 -8.11
N SER A 104 0.97 -23.89 -7.77
CA SER A 104 1.19 -23.33 -6.44
C SER A 104 -0.15 -23.18 -5.70
N SER A 105 -0.16 -23.40 -4.40
CA SER A 105 -1.36 -23.27 -3.58
C SER A 105 -1.03 -22.90 -2.14
N ASP A 106 -1.58 -21.79 -1.67
CA ASP A 106 -1.49 -21.40 -0.27
C ASP A 106 -2.59 -22.16 0.50
N LEU A 107 -2.16 -23.21 1.20
CA LEU A 107 -3.00 -24.23 1.86
C LEU A 107 -2.86 -24.22 3.40
N SER A 108 -2.47 -23.08 3.97
CA SER A 108 -2.26 -22.90 5.41
C SER A 108 -2.82 -21.55 5.85
N ARG A 109 -3.42 -21.51 7.04
CA ARG A 109 -3.97 -20.29 7.63
C ARG A 109 -2.95 -19.52 8.48
N MET A 110 -1.79 -20.11 8.80
CA MET A 110 -0.85 -19.56 9.79
C MET A 110 0.63 -19.48 9.36
N TYR A 111 1.36 -20.61 9.31
CA TYR A 111 2.85 -20.59 9.31
C TYR A 111 3.51 -20.92 7.97
N ASP A 112 2.72 -21.31 6.96
CA ASP A 112 3.22 -21.67 5.64
C ASP A 112 2.70 -20.65 4.62
N TYR A 113 3.53 -20.33 3.63
CA TYR A 113 3.12 -19.52 2.48
C TYR A 113 2.66 -20.50 1.37
N SER A 114 3.28 -20.50 0.19
CA SER A 114 2.93 -21.49 -0.83
C SER A 114 3.41 -22.92 -0.55
N THR A 115 2.55 -23.89 -0.84
CA THR A 115 2.95 -25.24 -1.22
C THR A 115 2.98 -25.35 -2.75
N LEU A 116 4.13 -25.69 -3.28
CA LEU A 116 4.37 -25.97 -4.69
C LEU A 116 4.24 -27.47 -4.93
N PHE A 117 3.51 -27.84 -5.99
CA PHE A 117 3.38 -29.22 -6.47
C PHE A 117 4.21 -29.32 -7.75
N PHE A 118 5.09 -30.32 -7.84
CA PHE A 118 5.93 -30.59 -9.01
C PHE A 118 5.53 -31.92 -9.61
N HIS A 119 5.51 -32.00 -10.95
CA HIS A 119 5.28 -33.25 -11.67
C HIS A 119 6.52 -33.68 -12.45
N GLN A 120 6.65 -34.98 -12.65
CA GLN A 120 7.65 -35.53 -13.55
C GLN A 120 7.24 -35.23 -15.00
N CYS A 121 8.19 -34.75 -15.79
CA CYS A 121 8.01 -34.37 -17.18
C CYS A 121 9.04 -35.05 -18.09
N PRO A 122 8.87 -35.03 -19.42
CA PRO A 122 9.93 -35.37 -20.36
C PRO A 122 11.19 -34.51 -20.14
N ALA A 123 12.34 -35.00 -20.61
CA ALA A 123 13.59 -34.24 -20.54
C ALA A 123 13.47 -32.90 -21.30
N PRO A 124 13.93 -31.78 -20.71
CA PRO A 124 13.76 -30.46 -21.29
C PRO A 124 14.66 -30.23 -22.53
N PRO A 125 14.40 -29.15 -23.30
CA PRO A 125 15.37 -28.64 -24.27
C PRO A 125 16.75 -28.41 -23.64
N LYS A 126 17.82 -28.65 -24.40
CA LYS A 126 19.21 -28.61 -23.88
C LYS A 126 19.61 -27.25 -23.28
N ASN A 127 19.06 -26.17 -23.82
CA ASN A 127 19.21 -24.82 -23.33
C ASN A 127 17.81 -24.25 -23.08
N PHE A 128 17.54 -23.77 -21.87
CA PHE A 128 16.36 -22.99 -21.53
C PHE A 128 16.77 -21.94 -20.47
N THR A 129 15.96 -20.89 -20.30
CA THR A 129 16.20 -19.83 -19.30
C THR A 129 14.94 -19.60 -18.47
N ILE A 130 15.05 -19.77 -17.15
CA ILE A 130 14.00 -19.35 -16.21
C ILE A 130 14.35 -17.97 -15.64
N CYS A 131 13.35 -17.10 -15.50
CA CYS A 131 13.44 -15.84 -14.78
C CYS A 131 12.19 -15.62 -13.92
N CYS A 132 12.20 -14.63 -13.02
CA CYS A 132 11.02 -14.30 -12.23
C CYS A 132 10.74 -12.80 -12.17
N LEU A 133 9.45 -12.46 -12.18
CA LEU A 133 8.88 -11.13 -12.07
C LEU A 133 8.13 -11.05 -10.74
N SER A 134 8.76 -10.41 -9.74
CA SER A 134 8.26 -10.39 -8.38
C SER A 134 7.56 -9.09 -8.01
N LEU A 135 6.33 -9.21 -7.50
CA LEU A 135 5.52 -8.09 -7.01
C LEU A 135 6.06 -7.67 -5.63
N SER A 136 6.99 -6.72 -5.60
CA SER A 136 7.77 -6.32 -4.42
C SER A 136 7.44 -4.89 -3.95
N GLY A 137 8.26 -4.30 -3.06
CA GLY A 137 7.99 -3.00 -2.42
C GLY A 137 6.67 -2.99 -1.66
N SER A 138 5.89 -1.93 -1.81
CA SER A 138 4.49 -2.19 -2.17
C SER A 138 4.26 -2.11 -3.69
N ASP A 139 5.26 -1.58 -4.41
CA ASP A 139 5.25 -0.90 -5.71
C ASP A 139 6.50 -1.23 -6.54
N LYS A 140 7.12 -2.40 -6.39
CA LYS A 140 8.23 -2.83 -7.27
C LYS A 140 7.78 -4.00 -8.15
N PHE A 141 8.21 -4.04 -9.41
CA PHE A 141 8.67 -5.29 -10.00
C PHE A 141 10.14 -5.50 -9.63
N GLN A 142 10.51 -6.75 -9.44
CA GLN A 142 11.89 -7.18 -9.50
C GLN A 142 11.94 -8.30 -10.53
N LEU A 143 12.53 -7.99 -11.69
CA LEU A 143 12.75 -8.95 -12.76
C LEU A 143 14.17 -9.53 -12.59
N ILE A 144 14.25 -10.79 -12.20
CA ILE A 144 15.48 -11.45 -11.74
C ILE A 144 15.80 -12.62 -12.65
N GLY A 145 17.07 -12.80 -13.02
CA GLY A 145 17.53 -13.87 -13.90
C GLY A 145 17.11 -13.72 -15.37
N ALA A 146 16.49 -12.58 -15.73
CA ALA A 146 16.06 -12.29 -17.10
C ALA A 146 17.19 -11.60 -17.90
N PRO A 147 17.26 -11.81 -19.23
CA PRO A 147 18.17 -11.08 -20.11
C PRO A 147 17.67 -9.64 -20.40
N ASP A 148 18.58 -8.78 -20.85
CA ASP A 148 18.32 -7.39 -21.25
C ASP A 148 17.13 -7.24 -22.22
N SER A 149 16.91 -8.21 -23.11
CA SER A 149 15.79 -8.20 -24.05
C SER A 149 14.40 -8.31 -23.38
N LEU A 150 14.32 -8.94 -22.20
CA LEU A 150 13.15 -8.88 -21.32
C LEU A 150 13.15 -7.64 -20.45
N TRP A 151 14.31 -7.08 -20.09
CA TRP A 151 14.38 -5.81 -19.38
C TRP A 151 13.75 -4.70 -20.24
N ASP A 152 14.16 -4.56 -21.50
CA ASP A 152 13.60 -3.61 -22.45
C ASP A 152 12.11 -3.87 -22.73
N SER A 153 11.70 -5.14 -22.79
CA SER A 153 10.29 -5.50 -23.01
C SER A 153 9.41 -5.16 -21.81
N LEU A 154 9.94 -5.37 -20.60
CA LEU A 154 9.33 -4.92 -19.37
C LEU A 154 9.22 -3.40 -19.42
N LEU A 155 10.34 -2.67 -19.49
CA LEU A 155 10.41 -1.20 -19.55
C LEU A 155 9.51 -0.58 -20.65
N LYS A 156 9.24 -1.27 -21.77
CA LYS A 156 8.28 -0.84 -22.80
C LYS A 156 6.81 -0.94 -22.37
N CYS A 157 6.42 -1.96 -21.61
CA CYS A 157 5.02 -2.16 -21.18
C CYS A 157 4.59 -1.00 -20.29
N ILE A 158 5.22 -1.01 -19.11
CA ILE A 158 5.57 0.09 -18.21
C ILE A 158 5.41 1.46 -18.88
N GLY A 159 6.15 1.70 -19.97
CA GLY A 159 5.90 2.80 -20.90
C GLY A 159 6.19 4.17 -20.29
N SER A 160 5.32 5.15 -20.52
CA SER A 160 5.46 6.53 -20.04
C SER A 160 5.42 6.69 -18.52
N ARG A 161 5.15 5.61 -17.80
CA ARG A 161 5.05 5.64 -16.36
C ARG A 161 6.53 5.51 -15.89
N LEU A 162 7.12 6.59 -15.37
CA LEU A 162 8.58 6.84 -15.19
C LEU A 162 9.08 7.28 -13.76
N GLN A 163 9.94 6.46 -13.08
CA GLN A 163 10.68 6.59 -11.78
C GLN A 163 11.94 5.71 -11.66
N GLU A 164 11.93 4.43 -11.25
CA GLU A 164 13.22 3.71 -11.07
C GLU A 164 13.46 2.49 -11.94
N LYS A 165 14.57 2.54 -12.67
CA LYS A 165 15.32 1.38 -13.15
C LYS A 165 16.64 1.27 -12.36
N ASN A 166 16.69 0.35 -11.40
CA ASN A 166 17.94 -0.04 -10.74
C ASN A 166 18.37 -1.45 -11.13
N ILE A 167 19.68 -1.67 -11.24
CA ILE A 167 20.27 -2.97 -11.60
C ILE A 167 21.16 -3.43 -10.44
N TYR A 168 20.77 -4.52 -9.79
CA TYR A 168 21.48 -5.12 -8.65
C TYR A 168 21.93 -6.53 -9.03
N ALA A 169 23.15 -6.67 -9.56
CA ALA A 169 23.60 -7.90 -10.22
C ALA A 169 22.56 -8.39 -11.25
N ASN A 170 22.07 -9.63 -11.14
CA ASN A 170 21.11 -10.24 -12.06
C ASN A 170 19.64 -9.80 -11.81
N CYS A 171 19.40 -8.65 -11.16
CA CYS A 171 18.08 -8.12 -10.83
C CYS A 171 17.88 -6.72 -11.42
N LEU A 172 16.95 -6.62 -12.37
CA LEU A 172 16.33 -5.36 -12.74
C LEU A 172 15.20 -5.05 -11.75
N ALA A 173 15.49 -4.21 -10.76
CA ALA A 173 14.48 -3.63 -9.90
C ALA A 173 13.80 -2.48 -10.64
N VAL A 174 12.55 -2.69 -11.06
CA VAL A 174 11.72 -1.66 -11.68
C VAL A 174 10.61 -1.27 -10.71
N LYS A 175 10.73 -0.10 -10.10
CA LYS A 175 9.73 0.56 -9.24
C LYS A 175 8.40 0.73 -10.06
N MET A 176 7.19 1.03 -9.53
CA MET A 176 5.89 1.04 -10.33
C MET A 176 4.96 2.33 -10.39
N TYR A 177 4.95 3.15 -11.49
CA TYR A 177 4.21 4.46 -11.62
C TYR A 177 2.77 4.24 -11.83
N GLY A 178 2.08 5.13 -11.09
CA GLY A 178 -0.10 5.30 -9.32
C GLY A 178 -0.33 4.68 -7.83
N ASN A 179 0.26 3.67 -7.10
CA ASN A 179 1.30 2.58 -7.17
C ASN A 179 0.64 1.18 -6.93
N PHE A 180 0.94 0.08 -7.63
CA PHE A 180 -0.02 -1.04 -7.83
C PHE A 180 -0.39 -2.00 -6.69
N TRP A 181 0.56 -2.56 -5.93
CA TRP A 181 0.32 -3.86 -5.26
C TRP A 181 -0.21 -3.78 -3.83
N LYS A 182 -0.52 -2.61 -3.25
CA LYS A 182 -1.53 -2.52 -2.15
C LYS A 182 -2.95 -2.20 -2.68
N ASN A 183 -3.16 -2.28 -4.00
CA ASN A 183 -4.44 -2.18 -4.72
C ASN A 183 -5.56 -1.39 -4.00
N SER A 184 -5.60 -0.10 -4.21
CA SER A 184 -6.26 0.80 -3.30
C SER A 184 -7.65 1.29 -3.78
N SER A 185 -8.40 0.44 -4.56
CA SER A 185 -9.82 0.45 -5.06
C SER A 185 -10.20 0.03 -6.53
N TYR A 186 -10.28 0.95 -7.52
CA TYR A 186 -10.90 0.80 -8.87
C TYR A 186 -9.91 0.85 -10.09
N HIS A 187 -9.92 1.80 -11.05
CA HIS A 187 -9.19 1.81 -12.36
C HIS A 187 -7.74 1.34 -12.32
N GLU A 188 -6.98 1.72 -11.32
CA GLU A 188 -5.55 1.50 -11.15
C GLU A 188 -5.32 0.05 -10.60
N SER A 189 -6.33 -0.56 -9.96
CA SER A 189 -6.47 -2.04 -9.82
C SER A 189 -6.51 -2.66 -11.21
N ASN A 190 -7.28 -2.00 -12.07
CA ASN A 190 -7.56 -2.39 -13.42
C ASN A 190 -6.27 -2.14 -14.24
N THR A 191 -5.45 -1.13 -13.93
CA THR A 191 -4.12 -0.87 -14.49
C THR A 191 -3.05 -1.85 -14.00
N ALA A 192 -3.09 -2.32 -12.75
CA ALA A 192 -2.26 -3.45 -12.30
C ALA A 192 -2.53 -4.69 -13.16
N ARG A 193 -3.81 -4.90 -13.49
CA ARG A 193 -4.29 -6.01 -14.32
C ARG A 193 -3.91 -5.79 -15.81
N TYR A 194 -4.16 -4.62 -16.40
CA TYR A 194 -3.74 -4.24 -17.76
C TYR A 194 -2.23 -4.34 -17.95
N LEU A 195 -1.45 -3.97 -16.95
CA LEU A 195 0.01 -4.11 -16.94
C LEU A 195 0.42 -5.58 -16.97
N LEU A 196 -0.15 -6.41 -16.10
CA LEU A 196 0.15 -7.84 -16.09
C LEU A 196 -0.21 -8.46 -17.44
N LEU A 197 -1.37 -8.13 -18.02
CA LEU A 197 -1.74 -8.48 -19.39
C LEU A 197 -0.70 -8.00 -20.42
N SER A 198 -0.24 -6.76 -20.32
CA SER A 198 0.78 -6.17 -21.21
C SER A 198 2.10 -6.91 -21.15
N ILE A 199 2.57 -7.26 -19.95
CA ILE A 199 3.84 -7.96 -19.73
C ILE A 199 3.74 -9.41 -20.17
N LEU A 200 2.63 -10.10 -19.89
CA LEU A 200 2.37 -11.44 -20.41
C LEU A 200 2.45 -11.47 -21.95
N ARG A 201 1.83 -10.49 -22.63
CA ARG A 201 1.93 -10.31 -24.09
C ARG A 201 3.37 -10.05 -24.53
N ALA A 202 4.06 -9.10 -23.91
CA ALA A 202 5.42 -8.72 -24.30
C ALA A 202 6.44 -9.85 -24.06
N PHE A 203 6.33 -10.58 -22.96
CA PHE A 203 7.22 -11.70 -22.63
C PHE A 203 6.94 -12.89 -23.56
N ARG A 204 5.67 -13.22 -23.87
CA ARG A 204 5.35 -14.27 -24.85
C ARG A 204 5.87 -13.93 -26.25
N ARG A 205 5.78 -12.66 -26.69
CA ARG A 205 6.41 -12.16 -27.93
C ARG A 205 7.95 -12.19 -27.91
N LYS A 206 8.58 -12.48 -26.77
CA LYS A 206 10.04 -12.73 -26.62
C LYS A 206 10.38 -14.21 -26.44
N GLY A 207 9.42 -15.13 -26.55
CA GLY A 207 9.63 -16.57 -26.32
C GLY A 207 9.41 -17.03 -24.87
N TYR A 208 9.05 -16.12 -23.96
CA TYR A 208 8.88 -16.45 -22.54
C TYR A 208 7.43 -16.80 -22.21
N ALA A 209 7.18 -18.07 -21.89
CA ALA A 209 5.91 -18.57 -21.38
C ALA A 209 5.81 -18.39 -19.86
N TYR A 210 4.58 -18.36 -19.33
CA TYR A 210 4.33 -18.49 -17.90
C TYR A 210 4.71 -19.89 -17.41
N PHE A 211 5.48 -19.97 -16.31
CA PHE A 211 5.98 -21.21 -15.72
C PHE A 211 5.36 -21.53 -14.35
N GLY A 212 4.85 -20.53 -13.62
CA GLY A 212 4.21 -20.71 -12.32
C GLY A 212 4.20 -19.46 -11.44
N THR A 213 3.69 -19.60 -10.21
CA THR A 213 3.76 -18.56 -9.16
C THR A 213 4.31 -19.12 -7.85
N VAL A 214 4.84 -18.23 -7.00
CA VAL A 214 5.24 -18.55 -5.62
C VAL A 214 4.99 -17.35 -4.70
N ASN A 215 4.24 -17.55 -3.61
CA ASN A 215 4.14 -16.60 -2.51
C ASN A 215 5.26 -16.88 -1.49
N PHE A 216 6.22 -15.95 -1.39
CA PHE A 216 7.40 -16.11 -0.53
C PHE A 216 7.21 -15.59 0.89
N LYS A 217 6.19 -14.76 1.15
CA LYS A 217 6.09 -13.92 2.37
C LYS A 217 4.64 -13.65 2.83
N GLY A 218 3.66 -14.40 2.33
CA GLY A 218 2.25 -14.20 2.68
C GLY A 218 1.69 -12.83 2.23
N THR A 219 2.08 -12.35 1.04
CA THR A 219 1.67 -11.00 0.58
C THR A 219 1.22 -10.92 -0.88
N ALA A 220 2.14 -11.05 -1.83
CA ALA A 220 1.84 -11.03 -3.25
C ALA A 220 2.74 -12.00 -3.99
N ASP A 221 2.20 -12.62 -5.04
CA ASP A 221 2.90 -13.64 -5.82
C ASP A 221 4.20 -13.15 -6.46
N THR A 222 5.09 -14.09 -6.73
CA THR A 222 6.19 -13.92 -7.69
C THR A 222 5.95 -14.83 -8.87
N ILE A 223 5.87 -14.24 -10.06
CA ILE A 223 5.52 -14.93 -11.31
C ILE A 223 6.81 -15.41 -11.97
N PHE A 224 6.87 -16.68 -12.35
CA PHE A 224 8.01 -17.28 -13.03
C PHE A 224 7.71 -17.43 -14.53
N PHE A 225 8.75 -17.24 -15.34
CA PHE A 225 8.70 -17.31 -16.79
C PHE A 225 9.84 -18.18 -17.32
N ILE A 226 9.58 -18.92 -18.41
CA ILE A 226 10.56 -19.78 -19.07
C ILE A 226 10.64 -19.49 -20.57
N ASP A 227 11.86 -19.40 -21.11
CA ASP A 227 12.15 -19.50 -22.54
C ASP A 227 12.80 -20.86 -22.82
N GLU A 228 12.18 -21.65 -23.68
CA GLU A 228 12.59 -23.00 -24.09
C GLU A 228 13.31 -23.00 -25.46
N GLY A 229 13.60 -21.81 -26.02
CA GLY A 229 14.22 -21.63 -27.34
C GLY A 229 13.26 -21.80 -28.52
N THR A 230 11.96 -21.92 -28.26
CA THR A 230 10.90 -22.17 -29.24
C THR A 230 10.03 -20.92 -29.44
N PRO A 231 9.74 -20.49 -30.70
CA PRO A 231 8.82 -19.39 -30.94
C PRO A 231 7.40 -19.72 -30.47
N LEU A 232 6.88 -18.92 -29.55
CA LEU A 232 5.52 -19.08 -29.02
C LEU A 232 4.48 -18.43 -29.94
N PRO A 233 3.26 -19.00 -30.06
CA PRO A 233 2.17 -18.36 -30.79
C PRO A 233 1.69 -17.10 -30.04
N GLU A 234 1.22 -16.10 -30.79
CA GLU A 234 0.50 -14.97 -30.19
C GLU A 234 -0.76 -15.45 -29.47
N GLU A 235 -1.03 -14.84 -28.32
CA GLU A 235 -2.22 -15.11 -27.50
C GLU A 235 -2.79 -13.78 -27.04
N GLN A 236 -4.12 -13.68 -27.08
CA GLN A 236 -4.81 -12.62 -26.35
C GLN A 236 -4.94 -13.04 -24.89
N TYR A 237 -4.89 -12.07 -23.99
CA TYR A 237 -5.13 -12.27 -22.57
C TYR A 237 -6.16 -11.25 -22.09
N CYS A 238 -7.03 -11.65 -21.17
CA CYS A 238 -7.93 -10.76 -20.43
C CYS A 238 -7.96 -11.19 -18.95
N ILE A 239 -8.55 -10.40 -18.05
CA ILE A 239 -8.61 -10.76 -16.62
C ILE A 239 -10.06 -10.78 -16.11
N ILE A 240 -10.37 -11.78 -15.28
CA ILE A 240 -11.56 -11.82 -14.43
C ILE A 240 -11.08 -11.66 -12.99
N SER A 241 -11.65 -10.74 -12.21
CA SER A 241 -11.13 -10.45 -10.88
C SER A 241 -12.19 -10.18 -9.81
N LEU A 242 -12.01 -10.87 -8.69
CA LEU A 242 -12.81 -10.75 -7.48
C LEU A 242 -12.35 -9.53 -6.68
N ASN A 243 -13.25 -8.57 -6.43
CA ASN A 243 -12.92 -7.28 -5.83
C ASN A 243 -13.83 -6.94 -4.63
N ALA A 244 -13.22 -6.41 -3.57
CA ALA A 244 -13.87 -6.01 -2.33
C ALA A 244 -14.80 -7.12 -1.75
N LYS A 245 -16.10 -6.85 -1.62
CA LYS A 245 -17.06 -7.77 -0.98
C LYS A 245 -18.06 -8.40 -1.96
N ASP A 246 -18.24 -7.77 -3.11
CA ASP A 246 -19.43 -7.94 -3.95
C ASP A 246 -19.21 -7.54 -5.43
N ARG A 247 -17.96 -7.39 -5.87
CA ARG A 247 -17.62 -6.95 -7.23
C ARG A 247 -16.87 -7.99 -8.04
N LEU A 248 -17.28 -8.15 -9.29
CA LEU A 248 -16.56 -8.88 -10.32
C LEU A 248 -16.12 -7.88 -11.39
N ARG A 249 -14.84 -7.86 -11.74
CA ARG A 249 -14.32 -7.03 -12.85
C ARG A 249 -13.84 -7.88 -14.00
N LEU A 250 -14.28 -7.51 -15.20
CA LEU A 250 -13.80 -8.05 -16.47
C LEU A 250 -12.94 -7.00 -17.16
N MET A 251 -11.75 -7.41 -17.58
CA MET A 251 -10.59 -6.56 -17.88
C MET A 251 -10.04 -6.89 -19.27
N GLU A 252 -10.24 -6.01 -20.26
CA GLU A 252 -9.98 -6.33 -21.68
C GLU A 252 -10.70 -7.60 -22.19
N CYS A 253 -11.77 -8.02 -21.50
CA CYS A 253 -12.60 -9.14 -21.94
C CYS A 253 -13.43 -8.74 -23.17
N PRO A 254 -13.51 -9.57 -24.23
CA PRO A 254 -14.36 -9.28 -25.37
C PRO A 254 -15.84 -9.29 -24.98
N LYS A 255 -16.66 -8.59 -25.77
CA LYS A 255 -18.11 -8.44 -25.51
C LYS A 255 -18.83 -9.78 -25.32
N THR A 256 -18.40 -10.84 -25.99
CA THR A 256 -18.94 -12.20 -25.82
C THR A 256 -18.78 -12.77 -24.40
N LEU A 257 -17.70 -12.43 -23.68
CA LEU A 257 -17.55 -12.78 -22.26
C LEU A 257 -18.33 -11.84 -21.35
N VAL A 258 -18.41 -10.55 -21.70
CA VAL A 258 -19.13 -9.53 -20.91
C VAL A 258 -20.63 -9.81 -20.87
N ASP A 259 -21.22 -10.10 -22.03
CA ASP A 259 -22.65 -10.44 -22.14
C ASP A 259 -22.94 -11.75 -21.39
N MET A 260 -22.15 -12.80 -21.65
CA MET A 260 -22.20 -14.08 -20.93
C MET A 260 -22.11 -13.91 -19.41
N THR A 261 -21.21 -13.06 -18.92
CA THR A 261 -21.05 -12.83 -17.48
C THR A 261 -22.29 -12.17 -16.88
N THR A 262 -22.94 -11.28 -17.66
CA THR A 262 -24.21 -10.65 -17.27
C THR A 262 -25.31 -11.71 -17.13
N ASP A 263 -25.41 -12.63 -18.10
CA ASP A 263 -26.38 -13.72 -18.11
C ASP A 263 -26.16 -14.71 -16.95
N ILE A 264 -24.91 -15.12 -16.68
CA ILE A 264 -24.59 -16.02 -15.55
C ILE A 264 -24.86 -15.34 -14.20
N ILE A 265 -24.61 -14.03 -14.08
CA ILE A 265 -24.98 -13.29 -12.87
C ILE A 265 -26.51 -13.25 -12.70
N ALA A 266 -27.29 -13.17 -13.78
CA ALA A 266 -28.75 -13.19 -13.73
C ALA A 266 -29.32 -14.58 -13.42
N GLU A 267 -28.78 -15.65 -14.03
CA GLU A 267 -29.25 -17.03 -13.85
C GLU A 267 -28.74 -17.73 -12.59
N ARG A 268 -27.44 -17.58 -12.28
CA ARG A 268 -26.70 -18.49 -11.38
C ARG A 268 -26.29 -17.85 -10.05
N TRP A 269 -26.37 -16.53 -9.92
CA TRP A 269 -26.19 -15.87 -8.62
C TRP A 269 -27.55 -15.59 -7.95
N PRO A 270 -27.86 -16.12 -6.75
CA PRO A 270 -29.20 -15.99 -6.15
C PRO A 270 -29.66 -14.56 -5.83
N GLY A 271 -28.73 -13.60 -5.73
CA GLY A 271 -29.07 -12.18 -5.59
C GLY A 271 -29.32 -11.47 -6.92
N GLY A 272 -28.85 -12.03 -8.04
CA GLY A 272 -28.73 -11.36 -9.33
C GLY A 272 -27.79 -10.15 -9.31
N LEU A 273 -27.74 -9.46 -10.43
CA LEU A 273 -27.05 -8.19 -10.61
C LEU A 273 -27.67 -7.07 -9.75
N GLN A 274 -26.87 -6.14 -9.22
CA GLN A 274 -27.33 -4.96 -8.48
C GLN A 274 -27.09 -3.66 -9.25
N ASP A 275 -25.92 -3.53 -9.87
CA ASP A 275 -25.43 -2.34 -10.55
C ASP A 275 -24.31 -2.79 -11.52
N THR A 276 -24.12 -2.06 -12.62
CA THR A 276 -23.05 -2.33 -13.60
C THR A 276 -22.40 -1.01 -13.96
N GLN A 277 -21.09 -0.94 -13.81
CA GLN A 277 -20.29 0.23 -14.14
C GLN A 277 -19.34 -0.17 -15.26
N GLN A 278 -19.45 0.52 -16.40
CA GLN A 278 -18.64 0.27 -17.59
C GLN A 278 -17.86 1.54 -17.90
N ASP A 279 -16.54 1.39 -17.98
CA ASP A 279 -15.58 2.43 -18.36
C ASP A 279 -14.77 1.92 -19.57
N ASP A 280 -13.88 2.75 -20.12
CA ASP A 280 -13.04 2.31 -21.24
C ASP A 280 -12.16 1.11 -20.83
N GLY A 281 -12.30 0.01 -21.58
CA GLY A 281 -11.52 -1.21 -21.44
C GLY A 281 -11.88 -2.15 -20.28
N HIS A 282 -12.89 -1.86 -19.45
CA HIS A 282 -13.33 -2.79 -18.40
C HIS A 282 -14.79 -2.58 -17.96
N ILE A 283 -15.33 -3.59 -17.28
CA ILE A 283 -16.67 -3.55 -16.69
C ILE A 283 -16.64 -4.13 -15.27
N GLU A 284 -17.21 -3.42 -14.31
CA GLU A 284 -17.48 -3.89 -12.95
C GLU A 284 -18.95 -4.25 -12.80
N PHE A 285 -19.22 -5.53 -12.52
CA PHE A 285 -20.52 -5.98 -12.05
C PHE A 285 -20.56 -5.93 -10.52
N LYS A 286 -21.57 -5.25 -9.97
CA LYS A 286 -21.93 -5.35 -8.57
C LYS A 286 -23.01 -6.41 -8.40
N MET A 287 -22.70 -7.48 -7.70
CA MET A 287 -23.64 -8.54 -7.37
C MET A 287 -24.45 -8.14 -6.11
N LYS A 288 -25.74 -8.51 -6.01
CA LYS A 288 -26.49 -8.27 -4.75
C LYS A 288 -25.97 -9.20 -3.66
N GLY A 289 -25.80 -8.68 -2.44
CA GLY A 289 -25.25 -9.43 -1.29
C GLY A 289 -23.74 -9.21 -1.14
N TYR A 290 -23.04 -10.20 -0.57
CA TYR A 290 -21.59 -10.14 -0.32
C TYR A 290 -20.91 -11.49 -0.64
N PRO A 291 -20.89 -11.93 -1.92
CA PRO A 291 -20.33 -13.23 -2.33
C PRO A 291 -18.93 -13.49 -1.75
N TRP A 292 -18.02 -12.51 -1.80
CA TRP A 292 -16.63 -12.70 -1.36
C TRP A 292 -16.43 -12.63 0.16
N VAL A 293 -17.44 -12.21 0.93
CA VAL A 293 -17.40 -12.26 2.42
C VAL A 293 -18.19 -13.45 2.97
N ALA A 294 -19.03 -14.08 2.14
CA ALA A 294 -19.68 -15.37 2.36
C ALA A 294 -20.16 -15.58 3.81
N HIS A 295 -21.13 -14.78 4.27
CA HIS A 295 -21.53 -14.77 5.68
C HIS A 295 -22.09 -16.12 6.17
N ARG A 296 -22.70 -16.91 5.28
CA ARG A 296 -23.27 -18.25 5.53
C ARG A 296 -22.63 -19.32 4.64
N LYS A 297 -22.76 -20.60 5.00
CA LYS A 297 -22.29 -21.75 4.19
C LYS A 297 -22.82 -21.69 2.74
N ALA A 298 -24.11 -21.41 2.57
CA ALA A 298 -24.73 -21.27 1.25
C ALA A 298 -24.05 -20.20 0.38
N ASP A 299 -23.72 -19.03 0.95
CA ASP A 299 -23.00 -17.97 0.25
C ASP A 299 -21.61 -18.45 -0.22
N ALA A 300 -20.90 -19.20 0.64
CA ALA A 300 -19.56 -19.74 0.38
C ALA A 300 -19.54 -20.82 -0.72
N VAL A 301 -20.62 -21.58 -0.86
CA VAL A 301 -20.82 -22.59 -1.92
C VAL A 301 -21.25 -21.90 -3.22
N ASN A 302 -22.27 -21.06 -3.18
CA ASN A 302 -22.82 -20.37 -4.35
C ASN A 302 -21.77 -19.49 -5.05
N SER A 303 -20.90 -18.82 -4.29
CA SER A 303 -19.85 -17.95 -4.86
C SER A 303 -18.75 -18.74 -5.59
N ARG A 304 -18.47 -19.97 -5.15
CA ARG A 304 -17.50 -20.86 -5.79
C ARG A 304 -18.10 -21.58 -7.01
N LEU A 305 -19.34 -22.05 -6.89
CA LEU A 305 -20.11 -22.60 -8.02
C LEU A 305 -20.32 -21.56 -9.13
N PHE A 306 -20.57 -20.30 -8.78
CA PHE A 306 -20.65 -19.18 -9.72
C PHE A 306 -19.35 -19.01 -10.54
N ILE A 307 -18.18 -19.05 -9.90
CA ILE A 307 -16.91 -18.95 -10.63
C ILE A 307 -16.59 -20.21 -11.44
N ALA A 308 -16.94 -21.42 -10.96
CA ALA A 308 -16.82 -22.64 -11.77
C ALA A 308 -17.64 -22.55 -13.07
N ASN A 309 -18.90 -22.13 -12.97
CA ASN A 309 -19.77 -21.89 -14.15
C ASN A 309 -19.20 -20.79 -15.07
N LEU A 310 -18.65 -19.71 -14.49
CA LEU A 310 -18.07 -18.60 -15.25
C LEU A 310 -16.82 -19.02 -16.04
N LEU A 311 -15.98 -19.89 -15.47
CA LEU A 311 -14.81 -20.45 -16.16
C LEU A 311 -15.25 -21.42 -17.27
N GLU A 312 -16.20 -22.32 -17.00
CA GLU A 312 -16.77 -23.22 -18.01
C GLU A 312 -17.33 -22.46 -19.22
N GLU A 313 -18.19 -21.47 -18.98
CA GLU A 313 -18.79 -20.67 -20.04
C GLU A 313 -17.79 -19.72 -20.72
N SER A 314 -16.66 -19.41 -20.08
CA SER A 314 -15.53 -18.71 -20.73
C SER A 314 -14.82 -19.63 -21.74
N VAL A 315 -14.54 -20.88 -21.37
CA VAL A 315 -13.88 -21.84 -22.27
C VAL A 315 -14.77 -22.18 -23.48
N LYS A 316 -16.09 -22.30 -23.27
CA LYS A 316 -17.09 -22.43 -24.35
C LYS A 316 -17.09 -21.25 -25.35
N ARG A 317 -16.49 -20.12 -24.98
CA ARG A 317 -16.36 -18.91 -25.80
C ARG A 317 -14.92 -18.60 -26.20
N GLY A 318 -14.00 -19.57 -26.04
CA GLY A 318 -12.59 -19.47 -26.44
C GLY A 318 -11.67 -18.80 -25.43
N TRP A 319 -11.99 -18.85 -24.12
CA TRP A 319 -11.18 -18.22 -23.06
C TRP A 319 -10.91 -19.16 -21.88
N ALA A 320 -9.68 -19.68 -21.83
CA ALA A 320 -9.15 -20.53 -20.79
C ALA A 320 -8.54 -19.72 -19.64
N VAL A 321 -8.60 -20.20 -18.41
CA VAL A 321 -7.78 -19.64 -17.32
C VAL A 321 -6.32 -20.08 -17.49
N LEU A 322 -5.38 -19.14 -17.46
CA LEU A 322 -3.94 -19.40 -17.44
C LEU A 322 -3.46 -19.65 -16.00
N THR A 323 -3.91 -18.82 -15.08
CA THR A 323 -3.54 -18.88 -13.65
C THR A 323 -4.42 -17.94 -12.82
N SER A 324 -4.41 -18.12 -11.51
CA SER A 324 -4.96 -17.19 -10.51
C SER A 324 -3.81 -16.57 -9.72
N LEU A 325 -3.83 -15.25 -9.56
CA LEU A 325 -2.76 -14.48 -8.92
C LEU A 325 -3.29 -13.68 -7.72
N ASP A 326 -2.54 -13.70 -6.62
CA ASP A 326 -2.71 -12.74 -5.52
C ASP A 326 -1.72 -11.58 -5.70
N ILE A 327 -2.24 -10.49 -6.28
CA ILE A 327 -1.46 -9.30 -6.66
C ILE A 327 -1.66 -8.12 -5.69
N SER A 328 -2.32 -8.36 -4.56
CA SER A 328 -2.76 -7.31 -3.63
C SER A 328 -2.40 -7.58 -2.17
N ARG A 329 -1.65 -6.64 -1.59
CA ARG A 329 -1.33 -6.50 -0.16
C ARG A 329 -2.49 -5.94 0.66
N LYS A 330 -3.73 -6.26 0.26
CA LYS A 330 -4.96 -5.79 0.91
C LYS A 330 -5.90 -6.96 1.14
N LEU A 331 -6.10 -7.30 2.42
CA LEU A 331 -6.89 -8.44 2.89
C LEU A 331 -8.33 -8.55 2.29
N SER A 332 -8.91 -7.44 1.83
CA SER A 332 -10.23 -7.40 1.18
C SER A 332 -10.25 -7.79 -0.29
N ASP A 333 -9.09 -7.92 -0.92
CA ASP A 333 -8.99 -8.26 -2.35
C ASP A 333 -8.64 -9.73 -2.49
N LYS A 334 -9.14 -10.32 -3.58
CA LYS A 334 -9.17 -11.75 -3.82
C LYS A 334 -8.55 -12.06 -5.18
N ALA A 335 -8.51 -13.34 -5.54
CA ALA A 335 -7.82 -13.83 -6.73
C ALA A 335 -8.12 -13.03 -8.01
N VAL A 336 -7.06 -12.87 -8.80
CA VAL A 336 -7.08 -12.32 -10.15
C VAL A 336 -6.86 -13.47 -11.13
N PHE A 337 -7.93 -13.91 -11.79
CA PHE A 337 -7.85 -14.93 -12.84
C PHE A 337 -7.34 -14.28 -14.12
N VAL A 338 -6.14 -14.67 -14.54
CA VAL A 338 -5.62 -14.34 -15.87
C VAL A 338 -6.20 -15.35 -16.84
N MET A 339 -6.93 -14.87 -17.85
CA MET A 339 -7.51 -15.66 -18.91
C MET A 339 -6.68 -15.50 -20.19
N ARG A 340 -6.61 -16.54 -21.02
CA ARG A 340 -5.99 -16.54 -22.35
C ARG A 340 -6.94 -17.04 -23.43
N SER A 341 -6.76 -16.56 -24.66
CA SER A 341 -7.46 -17.07 -25.84
C SER A 341 -7.10 -18.53 -26.11
N CYS A 342 -8.11 -19.38 -26.26
CA CYS A 342 -8.01 -20.78 -26.65
C CYS A 342 -9.04 -21.11 -27.75
N GLU A 343 -8.97 -22.31 -28.33
CA GLU A 343 -10.11 -22.81 -29.12
C GLU A 343 -11.36 -22.94 -28.22
N PRO A 344 -12.57 -22.60 -28.70
CA PRO A 344 -13.80 -22.79 -27.94
C PRO A 344 -14.07 -24.28 -27.67
N LEU A 345 -14.23 -24.66 -26.40
CA LEU A 345 -14.45 -26.07 -26.00
C LEU A 345 -15.58 -26.19 -24.97
N GLU A 346 -16.48 -27.15 -25.17
CA GLU A 346 -17.50 -27.53 -24.20
C GLU A 346 -16.96 -28.56 -23.20
N ILE A 347 -16.17 -28.11 -22.23
CA ILE A 347 -15.61 -28.94 -21.14
C ILE A 347 -16.22 -28.55 -19.78
N PRO A 348 -16.80 -29.49 -19.01
CA PRO A 348 -17.39 -29.19 -17.71
C PRO A 348 -16.33 -28.71 -16.69
N HIS A 349 -16.75 -27.87 -15.74
CA HIS A 349 -15.91 -27.46 -14.62
C HIS A 349 -16.56 -27.75 -13.25
N PHE A 350 -15.71 -27.93 -12.23
CA PHE A 350 -16.13 -27.96 -10.82
C PHE A 350 -15.04 -27.33 -9.93
N CYS A 351 -15.22 -27.33 -8.61
CA CYS A 351 -14.15 -26.90 -7.69
C CYS A 351 -14.05 -27.74 -6.42
N ILE A 352 -12.83 -27.79 -5.89
CA ILE A 352 -12.47 -28.42 -4.60
C ILE A 352 -12.01 -27.29 -3.67
N ALA A 353 -12.73 -27.09 -2.57
CA ALA A 353 -12.54 -25.98 -1.65
C ALA A 353 -12.30 -26.47 -0.21
N PRO A 354 -11.03 -26.57 0.22
CA PRO A 354 -10.64 -26.47 1.62
C PRO A 354 -11.34 -25.28 2.31
N ALA A 355 -11.82 -25.47 3.54
CA ALA A 355 -12.62 -24.48 4.25
C ALA A 355 -12.58 -24.64 5.77
N ASP A 356 -12.86 -23.54 6.47
CA ASP A 356 -12.72 -23.43 7.92
C ASP A 356 -11.32 -23.96 8.38
N CYS A 357 -11.22 -24.61 9.54
CA CYS A 357 -9.98 -25.28 9.98
C CYS A 357 -9.84 -26.74 9.50
N ASP A 358 -10.95 -27.39 9.15
CA ASP A 358 -11.04 -28.85 9.07
C ASP A 358 -11.98 -29.43 7.99
N LYS A 359 -12.46 -28.64 7.02
CA LYS A 359 -13.40 -29.13 5.99
C LYS A 359 -12.82 -29.09 4.58
N ILE A 360 -13.33 -29.95 3.71
CA ILE A 360 -13.10 -29.87 2.27
C ILE A 360 -14.43 -30.06 1.54
N ARG A 361 -14.73 -29.15 0.61
CA ARG A 361 -15.98 -29.13 -0.17
C ARG A 361 -15.69 -29.53 -1.61
N ILE A 362 -16.51 -30.40 -2.18
CA ILE A 362 -16.53 -30.70 -3.61
C ILE A 362 -17.82 -30.09 -4.16
N ILE A 363 -17.72 -29.13 -5.07
CA ILE A 363 -18.81 -28.23 -5.47
C ILE A 363 -18.98 -28.28 -6.99
N GLY A 364 -20.15 -28.74 -7.45
CA GLY A 364 -20.53 -28.81 -8.87
C GLY A 364 -20.12 -30.10 -9.59
N ALA A 365 -19.34 -30.98 -8.97
CA ALA A 365 -18.81 -32.20 -9.59
C ALA A 365 -19.91 -33.25 -9.90
N THR A 366 -19.62 -34.15 -10.85
CA THR A 366 -20.42 -35.36 -11.09
C THR A 366 -20.31 -36.32 -9.91
N ASN A 367 -21.32 -37.18 -9.70
CA ASN A 367 -21.25 -38.17 -8.60
C ASN A 367 -20.03 -39.10 -8.72
N GLU A 368 -19.69 -39.52 -9.95
CA GLU A 368 -18.49 -40.32 -10.25
C GLU A 368 -17.20 -39.61 -9.79
N MET A 369 -17.05 -38.32 -10.09
CA MET A 369 -15.86 -37.56 -9.68
C MET A 369 -15.85 -37.24 -8.18
N VAL A 370 -17.03 -37.01 -7.57
CA VAL A 370 -17.17 -36.96 -6.11
C VAL A 370 -16.66 -38.26 -5.48
N ASP A 371 -17.09 -39.42 -6.00
CA ASP A 371 -16.71 -40.72 -5.47
C ASP A 371 -15.20 -40.99 -5.66
N VAL A 372 -14.59 -40.60 -6.78
CA VAL A 372 -13.13 -40.66 -6.99
C VAL A 372 -12.40 -39.84 -5.91
N ILE A 373 -12.76 -38.57 -5.72
CA ILE A 373 -12.09 -37.68 -4.77
C ILE A 373 -12.31 -38.16 -3.32
N VAL A 374 -13.53 -38.60 -2.97
CA VAL A 374 -13.86 -39.16 -1.65
C VAL A 374 -13.04 -40.42 -1.39
N ASN A 375 -12.89 -41.32 -2.36
CA ASN A 375 -12.07 -42.53 -2.21
C ASN A 375 -10.59 -42.20 -1.95
N VAL A 376 -10.02 -41.22 -2.65
CA VAL A 376 -8.64 -40.76 -2.40
C VAL A 376 -8.50 -40.17 -0.99
N ILE A 377 -9.46 -39.34 -0.55
CA ILE A 377 -9.46 -38.78 0.81
C ILE A 377 -9.57 -39.89 1.87
N MET A 378 -10.45 -40.88 1.67
CA MET A 378 -10.60 -42.02 2.57
C MET A 378 -9.37 -42.93 2.65
N GLN A 379 -8.58 -43.03 1.56
CA GLN A 379 -7.34 -43.79 1.52
C GLN A 379 -6.15 -43.03 2.13
N CYS A 380 -6.10 -41.70 1.97
CA CYS A 380 -4.96 -40.89 2.43
C CYS A 380 -5.14 -40.32 3.84
N TRP A 381 -6.36 -39.93 4.22
CA TRP A 381 -6.62 -39.23 5.48
C TRP A 381 -6.81 -40.20 6.66
N SER A 382 -5.71 -40.78 7.12
CA SER A 382 -5.64 -41.76 8.23
C SER A 382 -6.47 -41.44 9.49
N PRO A 383 -6.66 -40.17 9.92
CA PRO A 383 -7.53 -39.83 11.06
C PRO A 383 -9.03 -40.06 10.85
N GLY A 384 -9.47 -40.24 9.59
CA GLY A 384 -10.86 -40.47 9.20
C GLY A 384 -11.71 -39.20 8.99
N LEU A 385 -12.94 -39.39 8.54
CA LEU A 385 -13.97 -38.35 8.45
C LEU A 385 -14.76 -38.24 9.77
N GLN A 386 -15.21 -37.03 10.11
CA GLN A 386 -16.09 -36.77 11.25
C GLN A 386 -17.56 -36.58 10.83
N ASP A 387 -17.79 -35.98 9.66
CA ASP A 387 -19.12 -35.67 9.13
C ASP A 387 -19.06 -35.58 7.60
N THR A 388 -20.22 -35.74 6.94
CA THR A 388 -20.36 -35.75 5.48
C THR A 388 -21.75 -35.23 5.11
N VAL A 389 -21.82 -33.99 4.62
CA VAL A 389 -23.08 -33.29 4.33
C VAL A 389 -23.22 -33.09 2.82
N LYS A 390 -24.22 -33.73 2.20
CA LYS A 390 -24.52 -33.59 0.77
C LYS A 390 -25.75 -32.69 0.55
N GLU A 391 -25.57 -31.62 -0.23
CA GLU A 391 -26.58 -30.62 -0.58
C GLU A 391 -26.64 -30.50 -2.12
N GLY A 392 -27.42 -31.39 -2.75
CA GLY A 392 -27.47 -31.52 -4.22
C GLY A 392 -26.15 -32.07 -4.78
N ASN A 393 -25.57 -31.36 -5.76
CA ASN A 393 -24.25 -31.67 -6.35
C ASN A 393 -23.08 -31.07 -5.55
N ASN A 394 -23.30 -30.74 -4.27
CA ASN A 394 -22.27 -30.22 -3.38
C ASN A 394 -22.08 -31.18 -2.21
N LEU A 395 -20.85 -31.57 -1.92
CA LEU A 395 -20.47 -32.40 -0.79
C LEU A 395 -19.53 -31.62 0.13
N GLU A 396 -19.83 -31.55 1.42
CA GLU A 396 -18.92 -31.03 2.45
C GLU A 396 -18.46 -32.19 3.33
N LEU A 397 -17.16 -32.49 3.29
CA LEU A 397 -16.51 -33.45 4.18
C LEU A 397 -15.90 -32.70 5.36
N LYS A 398 -16.13 -33.16 6.58
CA LYS A 398 -15.40 -32.72 7.76
C LYS A 398 -14.32 -33.73 8.10
N LEU A 399 -13.06 -33.32 8.00
CA LEU A 399 -11.89 -34.16 8.25
C LEU A 399 -11.61 -34.23 9.75
N ALA A 400 -11.16 -35.37 10.27
CA ALA A 400 -10.68 -35.44 11.65
C ALA A 400 -9.27 -34.86 11.77
N GLY A 401 -9.08 -33.85 12.60
CA GLY A 401 -7.82 -33.10 12.70
C GLY A 401 -7.99 -31.67 12.21
N TRP A 402 -6.89 -30.92 12.11
CA TRP A 402 -6.88 -29.48 11.79
C TRP A 402 -6.01 -29.21 10.54
N PRO A 403 -6.35 -29.79 9.37
CA PRO A 403 -5.52 -29.81 8.15
C PRO A 403 -5.11 -28.44 7.59
N TRP A 404 -5.88 -27.38 7.86
CA TRP A 404 -5.63 -26.04 7.29
C TRP A 404 -5.03 -25.05 8.30
N GLU A 405 -5.06 -25.40 9.59
CA GLU A 405 -4.59 -24.55 10.71
C GLU A 405 -3.26 -25.08 11.27
N CYS A 406 -2.33 -25.35 10.36
CA CYS A 406 -1.10 -26.09 10.64
C CYS A 406 -0.05 -25.26 11.38
N THR A 407 0.08 -25.50 12.68
CA THR A 407 1.25 -25.10 13.46
C THR A 407 2.52 -25.81 12.95
N SER A 408 3.68 -25.22 13.23
CA SER A 408 4.99 -25.67 12.72
C SER A 408 5.34 -27.13 13.04
N LEU A 409 4.73 -27.72 14.08
CA LEU A 409 5.00 -29.07 14.62
C LEU A 409 3.87 -30.11 14.35
N SER A 410 2.82 -29.78 13.58
CA SER A 410 1.67 -30.68 13.41
C SER A 410 1.90 -31.80 12.39
N ASN A 411 1.56 -33.05 12.74
CA ASN A 411 1.56 -34.19 11.80
C ASN A 411 0.51 -34.02 10.68
N SER A 412 -0.63 -33.37 10.98
CA SER A 412 -1.70 -33.12 10.01
C SER A 412 -1.27 -32.30 8.80
N PHE A 413 -0.24 -31.44 8.94
CA PHE A 413 0.35 -30.69 7.83
C PHE A 413 0.81 -31.60 6.68
N ALA A 414 1.62 -32.61 7.01
CA ALA A 414 2.25 -33.44 5.99
C ALA A 414 1.22 -34.32 5.28
N LEU A 415 0.30 -34.89 6.07
CA LEU A 415 -0.81 -35.69 5.55
C LEU A 415 -1.73 -34.86 4.63
N ALA A 416 -1.92 -33.57 4.90
CA ALA A 416 -2.75 -32.70 4.08
C ALA A 416 -2.10 -32.44 2.70
N ARG A 417 -0.79 -32.16 2.65
CA ARG A 417 -0.08 -31.95 1.37
C ARG A 417 -0.01 -33.22 0.54
N LEU A 418 0.26 -34.36 1.17
CA LEU A 418 0.19 -35.67 0.53
C LEU A 418 -1.21 -35.93 -0.04
N THR A 419 -2.27 -35.76 0.76
CA THR A 419 -3.66 -36.00 0.32
C THR A 419 -4.03 -35.12 -0.87
N MET A 420 -3.70 -33.82 -0.85
CA MET A 420 -3.95 -32.93 -1.98
C MET A 420 -3.15 -33.31 -3.23
N ALA A 421 -1.90 -33.78 -3.08
CA ALA A 421 -1.10 -34.28 -4.20
C ALA A 421 -1.71 -35.56 -4.82
N ARG A 422 -2.21 -36.50 -4.00
CA ARG A 422 -2.89 -37.72 -4.48
C ARG A 422 -4.23 -37.39 -5.16
N ILE A 423 -5.00 -36.42 -4.65
CA ILE A 423 -6.21 -35.92 -5.31
C ILE A 423 -5.85 -35.39 -6.70
N LEU A 424 -4.83 -34.54 -6.79
CA LEU A 424 -4.38 -33.95 -8.07
C LEU A 424 -3.94 -35.04 -9.05
N THR A 425 -3.16 -36.04 -8.62
CA THR A 425 -2.80 -37.19 -9.47
C THR A 425 -4.03 -37.99 -9.94
N ALA A 426 -5.01 -38.20 -9.07
CA ALA A 426 -6.21 -38.97 -9.40
C ALA A 426 -7.12 -38.22 -10.40
N LEU A 427 -7.17 -36.89 -10.37
CA LEU A 427 -7.92 -36.10 -11.34
C LEU A 427 -7.41 -36.36 -12.78
N GLU A 428 -6.09 -36.28 -13.01
CA GLU A 428 -5.51 -36.48 -14.34
C GLU A 428 -5.71 -37.91 -14.86
N GLN A 429 -5.62 -38.90 -13.96
CA GLN A 429 -5.89 -40.30 -14.29
C GLN A 429 -7.33 -40.55 -14.79
N HIS A 430 -8.26 -39.63 -14.49
CA HIS A 430 -9.64 -39.66 -14.96
C HIS A 430 -9.94 -38.57 -16.02
N GLY A 431 -8.93 -37.87 -16.54
CA GLY A 431 -9.08 -36.84 -17.58
C GLY A 431 -9.50 -35.46 -17.09
N TRP A 432 -9.11 -35.06 -15.88
CA TRP A 432 -9.39 -33.75 -15.27
C TRP A 432 -8.12 -33.10 -14.74
N SER A 433 -8.00 -31.78 -14.89
CA SER A 433 -6.82 -31.03 -14.42
C SER A 433 -7.22 -29.85 -13.54
N VAL A 434 -6.39 -29.52 -12.55
CA VAL A 434 -6.56 -28.34 -11.69
C VAL A 434 -6.05 -27.12 -12.45
N VAL A 435 -6.97 -26.31 -12.99
CA VAL A 435 -6.63 -25.21 -13.89
C VAL A 435 -6.18 -23.94 -13.17
N CYS A 436 -6.55 -23.74 -11.91
CA CYS A 436 -6.02 -22.67 -11.05
C CYS A 436 -6.33 -22.91 -9.56
N SER A 437 -5.65 -22.18 -8.67
CA SER A 437 -5.77 -22.27 -7.21
C SER A 437 -5.83 -20.87 -6.58
N ALA A 438 -6.99 -20.49 -6.05
CA ALA A 438 -7.37 -19.10 -5.85
C ALA A 438 -7.92 -18.78 -4.44
N ASP A 439 -7.55 -17.63 -3.86
CA ASP A 439 -8.27 -17.06 -2.71
C ASP A 439 -9.66 -16.54 -3.13
N MET A 440 -10.67 -17.03 -2.40
CA MET A 440 -12.10 -16.76 -2.59
C MET A 440 -12.74 -16.02 -1.40
N SER A 441 -12.03 -15.76 -0.30
CA SER A 441 -12.62 -15.36 1.00
C SER A 441 -12.01 -14.09 1.61
N ALA A 442 -12.81 -13.03 1.72
CA ALA A 442 -12.48 -11.76 2.38
C ALA A 442 -12.79 -11.76 3.90
N LYS A 443 -12.78 -12.95 4.52
CA LYS A 443 -12.94 -13.15 5.97
C LYS A 443 -11.60 -13.42 6.63
N HIS A 444 -11.26 -12.60 7.62
CA HIS A 444 -10.09 -12.77 8.49
C HIS A 444 -10.52 -12.71 9.95
N TYR A 445 -9.72 -13.28 10.86
CA TYR A 445 -9.93 -13.23 12.31
C TYR A 445 -8.61 -12.94 13.03
N SER A 446 -8.72 -12.20 14.13
CA SER A 446 -7.63 -11.85 15.04
C SER A 446 -7.63 -12.79 16.25
N ASP A 447 -6.53 -13.47 16.53
CA ASP A 447 -6.35 -14.28 17.74
C ASP A 447 -6.11 -13.36 18.97
N PRO A 448 -6.90 -13.45 20.06
CA PRO A 448 -6.68 -12.66 21.26
C PRO A 448 -5.51 -13.15 22.15
N GLU A 449 -4.99 -14.36 21.97
CA GLU A 449 -3.86 -14.89 22.75
C GLU A 449 -2.50 -14.65 22.08
N ASN A 450 -2.43 -14.62 20.74
CA ASN A 450 -1.24 -14.21 19.99
C ASN A 450 -1.32 -12.75 19.51
N GLN A 451 -0.51 -11.87 20.11
CA GLN A 451 -0.47 -10.43 19.78
C GLN A 451 0.13 -10.15 18.39
N GLY A 452 -0.68 -10.28 17.33
CA GLY A 452 -0.48 -9.56 16.07
C GLY A 452 -0.44 -10.36 14.77
N LEU A 453 -1.42 -11.26 14.55
CA LEU A 453 -1.67 -11.87 13.25
C LEU A 453 -3.18 -11.94 12.93
N ASP A 454 -3.58 -11.34 11.80
CA ASP A 454 -4.90 -11.50 11.18
C ASP A 454 -4.83 -12.71 10.22
N HIS A 455 -5.60 -13.76 10.52
CA HIS A 455 -5.55 -15.03 9.78
C HIS A 455 -6.73 -15.20 8.83
N ALA A 456 -6.49 -15.74 7.62
CA ALA A 456 -7.53 -16.05 6.66
C ALA A 456 -8.48 -17.15 7.17
N THR A 457 -9.77 -17.07 6.80
CA THR A 457 -10.79 -18.03 7.31
C THR A 457 -10.94 -19.28 6.45
N ASP A 458 -10.83 -19.16 5.13
CA ASP A 458 -10.64 -20.28 4.20
C ASP A 458 -9.19 -20.21 3.64
N VAL A 459 -8.72 -21.28 3.01
CA VAL A 459 -7.49 -21.29 2.19
C VAL A 459 -7.84 -21.43 0.70
N HIS A 460 -6.85 -21.54 -0.20
CA HIS A 460 -7.11 -21.51 -1.65
C HIS A 460 -8.09 -22.60 -2.11
N THR A 461 -8.95 -22.22 -3.05
CA THR A 461 -9.91 -23.09 -3.75
C THR A 461 -9.35 -23.50 -5.10
N TRP A 462 -9.35 -24.80 -5.37
CA TRP A 462 -8.91 -25.38 -6.64
C TRP A 462 -10.08 -25.44 -7.62
N PHE A 463 -9.91 -24.86 -8.80
CA PHE A 463 -10.87 -25.01 -9.92
C PHE A 463 -10.37 -26.10 -10.86
N VAL A 464 -11.28 -26.96 -11.31
CA VAL A 464 -10.97 -28.20 -12.03
C VAL A 464 -11.78 -28.25 -13.32
N ALA A 465 -11.14 -28.61 -14.44
CA ALA A 465 -11.76 -28.72 -15.75
C ALA A 465 -11.41 -30.07 -16.41
N GLN A 466 -12.28 -30.57 -17.30
CA GLN A 466 -12.01 -31.79 -18.04
C GLN A 466 -10.97 -31.54 -19.16
N THR A 467 -9.88 -32.30 -19.19
CA THR A 467 -8.77 -32.14 -20.17
C THR A 467 -8.89 -33.02 -21.41
N SER A 468 -9.71 -34.09 -21.38
CA SER A 468 -9.88 -35.00 -22.52
C SER A 468 -11.33 -35.10 -23.00
N LEU A 469 -11.56 -34.63 -24.23
CA LEU A 469 -12.82 -34.83 -24.97
C LEU A 469 -12.91 -36.25 -25.53
N GLY A 470 -13.05 -37.23 -24.62
CA GLY A 470 -13.46 -38.60 -24.97
C GLY A 470 -12.50 -39.70 -24.50
N ALA A 471 -12.81 -40.27 -23.34
CA ALA A 471 -12.63 -41.70 -23.07
C ALA A 471 -13.98 -42.24 -22.54
N PRO A 472 -14.42 -43.46 -22.93
CA PRO A 472 -15.70 -44.00 -22.49
C PRO A 472 -15.66 -44.43 -21.02
N SER A 473 -16.84 -44.54 -20.40
CA SER A 473 -17.03 -44.98 -19.02
C SER A 473 -16.27 -46.28 -18.70
N ALA A 474 -15.19 -46.17 -17.93
CA ALA A 474 -14.50 -47.31 -17.34
C ALA A 474 -15.29 -47.79 -16.12
N SER A 475 -15.77 -49.03 -16.13
CA SER A 475 -16.56 -49.60 -15.05
C SER A 475 -15.83 -49.58 -13.70
N LEU A 476 -16.53 -49.30 -12.60
CA LEU A 476 -15.98 -49.39 -11.24
C LEU A 476 -15.33 -50.76 -10.99
N ALA A 477 -14.00 -50.81 -11.02
CA ALA A 477 -13.23 -52.05 -10.83
C ALA A 477 -11.87 -51.77 -10.15
N THR A 478 -11.86 -51.96 -8.84
CA THR A 478 -10.72 -52.45 -8.02
C THR A 478 -9.29 -52.05 -8.41
N ALA A 479 -8.73 -51.11 -7.63
CA ALA A 479 -7.30 -50.80 -7.44
C ALA A 479 -6.53 -50.25 -8.66
N PRO A 480 -5.78 -49.14 -8.51
CA PRO A 480 -4.85 -48.69 -9.54
C PRO A 480 -3.71 -49.73 -9.68
N PRO A 481 -3.37 -50.17 -10.90
CA PRO A 481 -2.19 -51.01 -11.11
C PRO A 481 -0.92 -50.21 -10.80
N ALA A 482 0.19 -50.93 -10.58
CA ALA A 482 1.49 -50.30 -10.35
C ALA A 482 1.84 -49.31 -11.47
N TYR A 483 2.37 -48.14 -11.08
CA TYR A 483 2.67 -47.02 -11.98
C TYR A 483 3.55 -47.49 -13.15
N SER A 484 2.93 -47.64 -14.32
CA SER A 484 3.65 -47.88 -15.57
C SER A 484 4.43 -46.61 -15.96
N ASN A 485 5.55 -46.77 -16.69
CA ASN A 485 6.35 -45.64 -17.18
C ASN A 485 5.68 -44.90 -18.34
N THR A 486 4.43 -44.48 -18.13
CA THR A 486 3.69 -43.54 -18.98
C THR A 486 3.92 -42.15 -18.42
N THR A 487 4.56 -41.28 -19.22
CA THR A 487 4.57 -39.84 -18.95
C THR A 487 3.13 -39.35 -18.79
N LEU A 488 2.88 -38.55 -17.76
CA LEU A 488 1.58 -37.89 -17.57
C LEU A 488 1.18 -37.14 -18.86
N PRO A 489 -0.13 -37.06 -19.17
CA PRO A 489 -0.60 -36.27 -20.31
C PRO A 489 -0.16 -34.80 -20.16
N PRO A 490 -0.04 -34.05 -21.27
CA PRO A 490 0.26 -32.62 -21.23
C PRO A 490 -0.73 -31.88 -20.32
N SER A 491 -0.23 -30.92 -19.55
CA SER A 491 -1.07 -30.09 -18.67
C SER A 491 -2.17 -29.36 -19.44
N TYR A 492 -3.19 -28.84 -18.77
CA TYR A 492 -4.25 -28.03 -19.40
C TYR A 492 -3.72 -26.91 -20.32
N ILE A 493 -2.55 -26.33 -20.00
CA ILE A 493 -1.90 -25.32 -20.85
C ILE A 493 -1.34 -25.96 -22.14
N GLU A 494 -0.63 -27.07 -22.01
CA GLU A 494 0.04 -27.77 -23.13
C GLU A 494 -0.98 -28.48 -24.04
N ALA A 495 -2.02 -29.10 -23.48
CA ALA A 495 -3.09 -29.76 -24.23
C ALA A 495 -3.85 -28.79 -25.15
N LEU A 496 -4.09 -27.55 -24.71
CA LEU A 496 -4.68 -26.50 -25.55
C LEU A 496 -3.76 -26.05 -26.69
N ASP A 497 -2.44 -26.11 -26.50
CA ASP A 497 -1.46 -25.74 -27.53
C ASP A 497 -1.21 -26.90 -28.53
N ASP A 498 -1.41 -28.16 -28.15
CA ASP A 498 -1.49 -29.30 -29.08
C ASP A 498 -2.78 -29.28 -29.93
N ILE A 499 -3.92 -28.90 -29.36
CA ILE A 499 -5.19 -28.72 -30.10
C ILE A 499 -5.05 -27.63 -31.18
N LYS A 500 -4.33 -26.53 -30.89
CA LYS A 500 -3.96 -25.53 -31.91
C LYS A 500 -3.13 -26.15 -33.04
N GLN A 501 -2.13 -26.98 -32.73
CA GLN A 501 -1.26 -27.60 -33.75
C GLN A 501 -2.02 -28.55 -34.69
N GLN A 502 -3.02 -29.29 -34.21
CA GLN A 502 -3.91 -30.07 -35.10
C GLN A 502 -4.76 -29.14 -35.99
N THR A 503 -5.29 -28.05 -35.42
CA THR A 503 -6.20 -27.11 -36.10
C THR A 503 -5.49 -26.28 -37.19
N GLN A 504 -4.20 -25.94 -36.98
CA GLN A 504 -3.40 -25.14 -37.92
C GLN A 504 -3.15 -25.78 -39.30
N ARG A 505 -3.51 -27.06 -39.51
CA ARG A 505 -3.51 -27.67 -40.86
C ARG A 505 -4.69 -27.24 -41.73
N ILE A 506 -5.75 -26.67 -41.17
CA ILE A 506 -7.05 -26.54 -41.87
C ILE A 506 -7.27 -25.16 -42.51
N PHE A 507 -6.81 -24.05 -41.89
CA PHE A 507 -7.08 -22.70 -42.42
C PHE A 507 -5.84 -21.86 -42.75
N LYS A 508 -5.36 -22.02 -43.99
CA LYS A 508 -4.91 -20.86 -44.77
C LYS A 508 -6.16 -20.08 -45.24
N THR A 509 -6.37 -18.85 -44.78
CA THR A 509 -7.07 -17.74 -45.50
C THR A 509 -7.08 -16.49 -44.60
N PHE A 510 -6.44 -15.40 -45.05
CA PHE A 510 -6.47 -14.02 -44.51
C PHE A 510 -6.29 -13.81 -42.99
N VAL A 511 -5.09 -13.48 -42.47
CA VAL A 511 -4.35 -12.18 -42.55
C VAL A 511 -4.73 -11.21 -41.41
N ASN A 512 -3.78 -11.02 -40.48
CA ASN A 512 -3.79 -9.99 -39.44
C ASN A 512 -3.37 -8.61 -39.98
N SER A 513 -3.75 -7.54 -39.28
CA SER A 513 -2.89 -6.36 -39.10
C SER A 513 -3.28 -5.59 -37.83
N GLU A 514 -2.44 -5.59 -36.80
CA GLU A 514 -2.66 -4.85 -35.55
C GLU A 514 -1.33 -4.41 -34.92
N ILE A 515 -1.31 -3.25 -34.24
CA ILE A 515 -0.19 -2.77 -33.38
C ILE A 515 -0.75 -2.07 -32.12
N ASP A 516 -1.13 -2.87 -31.12
CA ASP A 516 -0.57 -2.90 -29.74
C ASP A 516 -0.23 -1.59 -28.97
N TYR A 517 -0.75 -1.42 -27.73
CA TYR A 517 -0.07 -0.72 -26.58
C TYR A 517 -0.73 -1.02 -25.18
N MET A 518 -0.20 -0.45 -24.08
CA MET A 518 0.01 -1.17 -22.77
C MET A 518 -0.22 -0.40 -21.42
N GLY A 519 -0.21 -1.14 -20.28
CA GLY A 519 -0.35 -0.69 -18.86
C GLY A 519 0.94 -0.31 -18.09
N ALA A 520 0.90 0.01 -16.79
CA ALA A 520 1.87 0.94 -16.14
C ALA A 520 2.84 0.43 -15.02
N THR A 521 4.07 0.99 -14.92
CA THR A 521 5.16 0.79 -13.89
C THR A 521 6.14 2.00 -13.93
N ILE A 522 7.38 2.05 -13.40
CA ILE A 522 8.31 3.24 -13.44
C ILE A 522 9.77 2.98 -13.79
N SER A 523 10.41 3.87 -14.56
CA SER A 523 11.85 3.71 -14.92
C SER A 523 12.82 4.92 -14.85
N GLN A 524 12.38 6.18 -14.77
CA GLN A 524 13.22 7.40 -14.64
C GLN A 524 12.40 8.52 -13.93
N TYR A 525 12.74 9.03 -12.71
CA TYR A 525 11.82 9.86 -11.86
C TYR A 525 11.29 11.09 -12.57
N PRO A 526 10.10 11.66 -12.20
CA PRO A 526 9.55 12.86 -12.86
C PRO A 526 10.56 13.99 -12.71
N GLU A 527 11.41 14.10 -13.73
CA GLU A 527 12.84 14.36 -13.51
C GLU A 527 12.98 15.69 -12.82
N THR A 528 13.51 15.70 -11.60
CA THR A 528 13.73 16.93 -10.86
C THR A 528 14.69 17.79 -11.69
N PRO A 529 14.24 18.93 -12.26
CA PRO A 529 15.17 19.82 -12.95
C PRO A 529 16.34 20.20 -12.02
N SER A 530 17.54 20.41 -12.56
CA SER A 530 18.71 20.75 -11.75
C SER A 530 18.56 22.10 -11.01
N ASP A 531 17.62 22.92 -11.47
CA ASP A 531 17.15 24.21 -10.95
C ASP A 531 15.75 24.15 -10.29
N PHE A 532 15.18 22.96 -10.07
CA PHE A 532 13.80 22.80 -9.60
C PHE A 532 13.53 23.60 -8.31
N PRO A 533 12.49 24.47 -8.27
CA PRO A 533 12.37 25.47 -7.21
C PRO A 533 11.88 24.93 -5.87
N VAL A 534 11.63 23.62 -5.69
CA VAL A 534 11.13 23.05 -4.43
C VAL A 534 11.84 21.73 -4.09
N PHE A 535 12.28 21.53 -2.84
CA PHE A 535 12.65 20.19 -2.36
C PHE A 535 11.93 19.82 -1.07
N SER A 536 11.96 18.54 -0.69
CA SER A 536 11.39 18.09 0.59
C SER A 536 12.37 17.31 1.46
N LEU A 537 12.21 17.44 2.78
CA LEU A 537 12.98 16.74 3.80
C LEU A 537 12.00 16.15 4.82
N THR A 538 11.98 14.83 4.96
CA THR A 538 11.10 14.14 5.91
C THR A 538 11.88 13.62 7.11
N ILE A 539 11.35 13.91 8.31
CA ILE A 539 11.82 13.32 9.56
C ILE A 539 11.10 12.00 9.78
N ARG A 540 11.86 10.93 9.95
CA ARG A 540 11.33 9.58 10.11
C ARG A 540 11.50 9.10 11.54
N THR A 541 10.66 8.16 11.96
CA THR A 541 10.69 7.63 13.34
C THR A 541 12.07 7.11 13.73
N TYR A 542 12.39 7.31 15.00
CA TYR A 542 13.65 6.92 15.66
C TYR A 542 14.90 7.70 15.18
N ASP A 543 15.34 7.58 13.93
CA ASP A 543 16.74 7.89 13.59
C ASP A 543 17.07 8.23 12.11
N GLN A 544 16.08 8.44 11.23
CA GLN A 544 16.31 8.72 9.81
C GLN A 544 15.82 10.11 9.35
N ILE A 545 16.57 10.72 8.44
CA ILE A 545 16.15 11.88 7.62
C ILE A 545 16.21 11.46 6.15
N LYS A 546 15.18 11.77 5.37
CA LYS A 546 15.15 11.51 3.91
C LYS A 546 14.83 12.78 3.13
N ILE A 547 15.74 13.16 2.23
CA ILE A 547 15.61 14.26 1.27
C ILE A 547 15.06 13.71 -0.05
N ILE A 548 14.21 14.47 -0.72
CA ILE A 548 13.64 14.17 -2.04
C ILE A 548 13.59 15.49 -2.83
N ASP A 549 13.90 15.46 -4.12
CA ASP A 549 14.12 16.64 -5.00
C ASP A 549 15.29 17.56 -4.57
N GLY A 550 16.09 17.18 -3.58
CA GLY A 550 17.24 17.98 -3.13
C GLY A 550 18.48 17.76 -3.99
N ASN A 551 19.02 18.83 -4.57
CA ASN A 551 20.26 18.76 -5.36
C ASN A 551 21.51 18.48 -4.48
N SER A 552 22.66 18.23 -5.11
CA SER A 552 23.90 17.87 -4.41
C SER A 552 24.36 18.91 -3.38
N THR A 553 24.11 20.21 -3.61
CA THR A 553 24.39 21.27 -2.63
C THR A 553 23.50 21.11 -1.39
N VAL A 554 22.20 20.90 -1.55
CA VAL A 554 21.25 20.65 -0.44
C VAL A 554 21.65 19.41 0.35
N VAL A 555 21.98 18.32 -0.34
CA VAL A 555 22.42 17.05 0.28
C VAL A 555 23.72 17.24 1.07
N ASN A 556 24.69 17.99 0.52
CA ASN A 556 25.95 18.27 1.20
C ASN A 556 25.76 19.13 2.46
N ILE A 557 24.92 20.17 2.39
CA ILE A 557 24.55 21.01 3.55
C ILE A 557 23.97 20.16 4.68
N VAL A 558 23.03 19.25 4.36
CA VAL A 558 22.42 18.35 5.35
C VAL A 558 23.45 17.37 5.90
N ARG A 559 24.31 16.77 5.06
CA ARG A 559 25.37 15.85 5.51
C ARG A 559 26.32 16.53 6.49
N GLN A 560 26.83 17.72 6.15
CA GLN A 560 27.76 18.45 7.01
C GLN A 560 27.12 18.84 8.34
N ASN A 561 25.90 19.39 8.34
CA ASN A 561 25.16 19.70 9.57
C ASN A 561 24.91 18.45 10.44
N LEU A 562 24.70 17.28 9.82
CA LEU A 562 24.56 16.02 10.53
C LEU A 562 25.88 15.52 11.12
N GLU A 563 26.99 15.63 10.39
CA GLU A 563 28.32 15.19 10.84
C GLU A 563 28.89 16.10 11.94
N GLU A 564 28.76 17.42 11.80
CA GLU A 564 29.16 18.39 12.82
C GLU A 564 28.35 18.23 14.11
N CYS A 565 27.03 17.98 13.98
CA CYS A 565 26.19 17.81 15.16
C CYS A 565 26.37 16.42 15.79
N TYR A 566 26.23 15.32 15.02
CA TYR A 566 26.13 13.95 15.55
C TYR A 566 27.42 13.14 15.48
N GLY A 567 28.45 13.60 14.79
CA GLY A 567 29.58 12.77 14.39
C GLY A 567 29.21 11.84 13.24
N GLN A 568 29.92 10.72 13.11
CA GLN A 568 29.78 9.82 11.96
C GLN A 568 28.34 9.32 11.75
N ILE A 569 27.81 9.60 10.55
CA ILE A 569 26.53 9.08 10.05
C ILE A 569 26.61 7.55 9.96
N GLN A 570 25.60 6.84 10.46
CA GLN A 570 25.65 5.36 10.57
C GLN A 570 25.55 4.69 9.20
N TYR A 571 24.68 5.21 8.33
CA TYR A 571 24.73 4.95 6.90
C TYR A 571 24.04 6.07 6.12
N GLU A 572 24.50 6.28 4.90
CA GLU A 572 23.84 7.08 3.88
C GLU A 572 23.43 6.14 2.75
N THR A 573 22.20 6.30 2.28
CA THR A 573 21.69 5.58 1.11
C THR A 573 21.00 6.60 0.22
N ILE A 574 21.51 6.79 -1.00
CA ILE A 574 20.71 7.41 -2.06
C ILE A 574 19.63 6.39 -2.39
N GLY A 575 18.39 6.74 -2.08
CA GLY A 575 17.24 5.99 -2.53
C GLY A 575 16.98 6.28 -4.00
N ASP A 576 16.31 5.32 -4.62
CA ASP A 576 15.83 5.31 -5.99
C ASP A 576 15.45 6.73 -6.52
N GLU A 577 14.74 7.55 -5.74
CA GLU A 577 14.31 8.92 -6.11
C GLU A 577 15.39 9.99 -6.32
N GLY A 578 16.66 9.61 -6.48
CA GLY A 578 17.81 10.49 -6.33
C GLY A 578 17.90 11.08 -4.91
N GLY A 579 17.13 10.54 -3.96
CA GLY A 579 16.86 11.15 -2.66
C GLY A 579 17.74 10.56 -1.58
N THR A 580 18.52 11.42 -0.93
CA THR A 580 19.44 10.96 0.10
C THR A 580 18.72 10.67 1.42
N CYS A 581 18.80 9.43 1.89
CA CYS A 581 18.37 9.02 3.21
C CYS A 581 19.60 8.81 4.11
N PHE A 582 19.68 9.57 5.20
CA PHE A 582 20.69 9.44 6.24
C PHE A 582 20.11 8.69 7.44
N LYS A 583 20.85 7.74 8.01
CA LYS A 583 20.58 7.19 9.35
C LYS A 583 21.61 7.71 10.35
N LEU A 584 21.11 8.17 11.49
CA LEU A 584 21.89 8.70 12.59
C LEU A 584 22.15 7.59 13.63
N SER A 585 23.28 7.69 14.33
CA SER A 585 23.61 6.78 15.43
C SER A 585 22.72 7.06 16.65
N GLY A 586 22.17 6.00 17.25
CA GLY A 586 21.19 6.11 18.35
C GLY A 586 19.77 6.37 17.85
N TYR A 587 18.93 7.02 18.67
CA TYR A 587 17.50 7.26 18.37
C TYR A 587 17.08 8.72 18.60
N PRO A 588 17.67 9.71 17.89
CA PRO A 588 17.40 11.13 18.14
C PRO A 588 15.92 11.51 18.02
N PHE A 589 15.17 11.00 17.05
CA PHE A 589 13.76 11.35 16.87
C PHE A 589 12.81 10.57 17.79
N SER A 590 13.33 9.83 18.77
CA SER A 590 12.51 9.18 19.81
C SER A 590 11.87 10.19 20.78
N LYS A 591 10.70 9.83 21.30
CA LYS A 591 9.96 10.61 22.31
C LYS A 591 10.65 10.59 23.68
N ASN A 592 11.30 9.47 24.01
CA ASN A 592 11.92 9.23 25.32
C ASN A 592 13.44 9.35 25.24
N ILE A 593 13.95 10.59 25.11
CA ILE A 593 15.38 10.91 25.17
C ILE A 593 15.63 12.01 26.19
N ASP A 594 16.86 12.12 26.68
CA ASP A 594 17.23 13.13 27.67
C ASP A 594 17.18 14.57 27.13
N PHE A 595 17.26 15.53 28.06
CA PHE A 595 17.25 16.96 27.78
C PHE A 595 18.34 17.38 26.77
N LYS A 596 19.58 16.88 26.92
CA LYS A 596 20.72 17.27 26.08
C LYS A 596 20.51 16.84 24.63
N HIS A 597 20.07 15.61 24.41
CA HIS A 597 19.70 15.14 23.07
C HIS A 597 18.46 15.87 22.52
N SER A 598 17.48 16.21 23.38
CA SER A 598 16.29 16.97 22.97
C SER A 598 16.61 18.39 22.50
N VAL A 599 17.54 19.09 23.16
CA VAL A 599 18.07 20.39 22.73
C VAL A 599 18.92 20.24 21.46
N LYS A 600 19.80 19.24 21.41
CA LYS A 600 20.71 18.98 20.29
C LYS A 600 20.00 18.86 18.93
N ILE A 601 18.83 18.22 18.87
CA ILE A 601 18.04 18.11 17.63
C ILE A 601 17.48 19.46 17.19
N LYS A 602 17.07 20.30 18.14
CA LYS A 602 16.50 21.62 17.86
C LYS A 602 17.59 22.57 17.37
N HIS A 603 18.78 22.47 17.97
CA HIS A 603 20.01 23.12 17.49
C HIS A 603 20.42 22.64 16.09
N PHE A 604 20.39 21.33 15.81
CA PHE A 604 20.62 20.83 14.46
C PHE A 604 19.65 21.45 13.44
N PHE A 605 18.35 21.57 13.77
CA PHE A 605 17.39 22.19 12.86
C PHE A 605 17.52 23.71 12.77
N THR A 606 17.92 24.46 13.79
CA THR A 606 18.22 25.90 13.64
C THR A 606 19.44 26.13 12.74
N GLN A 607 20.53 25.37 12.92
CA GLN A 607 21.70 25.45 12.04
C GLN A 607 21.36 25.04 10.61
N LEU A 608 20.67 23.91 10.42
CA LEU A 608 20.30 23.43 9.08
C LEU A 608 19.36 24.41 8.35
N LEU A 609 18.35 24.97 9.02
CA LEU A 609 17.47 25.97 8.42
C LEU A 609 18.23 27.26 8.07
N ALA A 610 19.24 27.64 8.85
CA ALA A 610 20.08 28.79 8.54
C ALA A 610 20.99 28.51 7.35
N GLU A 611 21.74 27.42 7.33
CA GLU A 611 22.65 27.09 6.24
C GLU A 611 21.89 26.90 4.90
N LEU A 612 20.71 26.26 4.93
CA LEU A 612 19.84 26.19 3.76
C LEU A 612 19.39 27.59 3.28
N TYR A 613 18.97 28.48 4.20
CA TYR A 613 18.52 29.82 3.82
C TYR A 613 19.67 30.69 3.28
N GLN A 614 20.86 30.61 3.90
CA GLN A 614 22.07 31.28 3.44
C GLN A 614 22.48 30.84 2.02
N ASN A 615 22.17 29.60 1.64
CA ASN A 615 22.38 29.06 0.30
C ASN A 615 21.16 29.21 -0.64
N GLY A 616 20.14 29.99 -0.27
CA GLY A 616 18.98 30.32 -1.10
C GLY A 616 17.83 29.30 -1.07
N TRP A 617 17.56 28.68 0.08
CA TRP A 617 16.44 27.76 0.30
C TRP A 617 15.66 28.10 1.58
N LYS A 618 14.46 28.66 1.45
CA LYS A 618 13.59 29.04 2.59
C LYS A 618 12.56 27.93 2.88
N LEU A 619 12.19 27.73 4.14
CA LEU A 619 11.18 26.75 4.53
C LEU A 619 9.78 27.26 4.11
N ARG A 620 9.10 26.55 3.20
CA ARG A 620 7.82 26.96 2.60
C ARG A 620 6.62 26.43 3.37
N LEU A 621 6.66 25.15 3.75
CA LEU A 621 5.55 24.42 4.36
C LEU A 621 6.09 23.26 5.20
N SER A 622 5.37 22.92 6.27
CA SER A 622 5.53 21.67 7.01
C SER A 622 4.20 20.92 7.03
N SER A 623 4.25 19.60 6.94
CA SER A 623 3.06 18.77 6.79
C SER A 623 3.28 17.33 7.25
N ASP A 624 2.47 16.86 8.18
CA ASP A 624 2.46 15.45 8.60
C ASP A 624 1.59 14.66 7.59
N LEU A 625 2.29 14.09 6.59
CA LEU A 625 1.72 13.38 5.42
C LEU A 625 1.84 11.85 5.54
N SER A 626 2.03 11.32 6.75
CA SER A 626 2.13 9.89 7.02
C SER A 626 1.26 9.50 8.20
N ARG A 627 0.59 8.35 8.12
CA ARG A 627 -0.21 7.79 9.20
C ARG A 627 0.60 6.99 10.22
N MET A 628 1.81 6.55 9.84
CA MET A 628 2.73 5.76 10.65
C MET A 628 4.18 6.03 10.22
N TYR A 629 5.12 5.77 11.13
CA TYR A 629 6.58 5.73 10.90
C TYR A 629 7.31 7.00 10.41
N ASP A 630 6.62 8.08 10.05
CA ASP A 630 7.23 9.40 9.83
C ASP A 630 6.55 10.48 10.69
N TYR A 631 7.22 11.62 10.85
CA TYR A 631 6.66 12.84 11.44
C TYR A 631 6.50 13.90 10.32
N SER A 632 6.87 15.16 10.56
CA SER A 632 6.76 16.20 9.53
C SER A 632 7.59 15.92 8.28
N THR A 633 6.95 16.20 7.15
CA THR A 633 7.62 16.47 5.87
C THR A 633 7.72 17.98 5.70
N LEU A 634 8.94 18.48 5.58
CA LEU A 634 9.25 19.87 5.29
C LEU A 634 9.36 20.04 3.77
N PHE A 635 8.84 21.14 3.25
CA PHE A 635 9.01 21.56 1.86
C PHE A 635 9.74 22.90 1.87
N PHE A 636 10.87 22.96 1.18
CA PHE A 636 11.70 24.15 1.00
C PHE A 636 11.49 24.69 -0.40
N HIS A 637 11.53 26.01 -0.57
CA HIS A 637 11.49 26.65 -1.88
C HIS A 637 12.76 27.45 -2.14
N ARG A 638 13.12 27.59 -3.41
CA ARG A 638 14.23 28.41 -3.89
C ARG A 638 13.89 29.88 -3.64
N CYS A 639 14.84 30.62 -3.10
CA CYS A 639 14.73 32.05 -2.86
C CYS A 639 16.07 32.75 -3.18
N PRO A 640 16.08 34.08 -3.35
CA PRO A 640 17.32 34.84 -3.23
C PRO A 640 18.00 34.54 -1.88
N PRO A 641 19.33 34.38 -1.82
CA PRO A 641 20.05 34.39 -0.57
C PRO A 641 19.83 35.72 0.18
N PRO A 642 19.78 35.72 1.53
CA PRO A 642 19.63 36.95 2.30
C PRO A 642 20.83 37.89 2.08
N ALA A 643 20.54 39.18 1.89
CA ALA A 643 21.53 40.21 1.58
C ALA A 643 22.33 40.71 2.80
N GLU A 644 21.81 40.46 4.00
CA GLU A 644 22.46 40.73 5.28
C GLU A 644 22.55 39.44 6.11
N ASN A 645 23.42 39.43 7.12
CA ASN A 645 23.40 38.38 8.13
C ASN A 645 22.03 38.33 8.81
N PHE A 646 21.58 37.13 9.16
CA PHE A 646 20.31 36.88 9.83
C PHE A 646 20.53 35.91 11.01
N SER A 647 19.49 35.65 11.79
CA SER A 647 19.53 34.63 12.86
C SER A 647 18.22 33.84 12.91
N ILE A 648 18.32 32.52 13.12
CA ILE A 648 17.16 31.62 13.29
C ILE A 648 17.23 30.98 14.68
N CYS A 649 16.13 31.07 15.43
CA CYS A 649 15.98 30.43 16.73
C CYS A 649 14.75 29.50 16.77
N CYS A 650 14.74 28.55 17.69
CA CYS A 650 13.66 27.57 17.86
C CYS A 650 12.99 27.70 19.23
N LEU A 651 11.68 27.97 19.26
CA LEU A 651 10.82 27.88 20.42
C LEU A 651 10.04 26.56 20.40
N SER A 652 10.29 25.68 21.35
CA SER A 652 9.75 24.32 21.36
C SER A 652 8.98 24.02 22.64
N ILE A 653 7.76 23.48 22.48
CA ILE A 653 6.90 23.05 23.59
C ILE A 653 7.49 21.76 24.21
N SER A 654 7.89 21.84 25.48
CA SER A 654 8.55 20.75 26.22
C SER A 654 7.73 20.38 27.47
N SER A 655 7.85 19.14 27.95
CA SER A 655 7.12 18.65 29.12
C SER A 655 5.59 18.96 29.03
N THR A 656 4.85 19.08 30.13
CA THR A 656 3.47 19.59 30.15
C THR A 656 3.38 21.11 30.41
N ASP A 657 4.52 21.72 30.72
CA ASP A 657 4.66 22.96 31.48
C ASP A 657 5.87 23.82 31.04
N LYS A 658 6.63 23.43 30.00
CA LYS A 658 7.91 24.07 29.64
C LYS A 658 7.96 24.61 28.21
N PHE A 659 8.73 25.69 28.03
CA PHE A 659 9.31 26.09 26.75
C PHE A 659 10.82 25.82 26.76
N GLN A 660 11.36 25.45 25.62
CA GLN A 660 12.80 25.50 25.34
C GLN A 660 13.00 26.47 24.18
N LEU A 661 13.88 27.46 24.36
CA LEU A 661 14.24 28.47 23.38
C LEU A 661 15.72 28.31 23.03
N ILE A 662 16.02 27.89 21.80
CA ILE A 662 17.34 27.45 21.34
C ILE A 662 17.87 28.41 20.28
N ASP A 663 19.16 28.75 20.36
CA ASP A 663 19.90 29.68 19.48
C ASP A 663 19.29 31.09 19.40
N ALA A 664 18.64 31.53 20.47
CA ALA A 664 18.09 32.87 20.58
C ALA A 664 19.10 33.86 21.19
N PRO A 665 19.15 35.13 20.73
CA PRO A 665 19.89 36.18 21.41
C PRO A 665 19.24 36.52 22.76
N ASN A 666 20.02 37.10 23.68
CA ASN A 666 19.54 37.42 25.03
C ASN A 666 18.32 38.36 25.06
N CYS A 667 18.14 39.24 24.07
CA CYS A 667 16.92 40.05 23.97
C CYS A 667 15.65 39.20 23.78
N LEU A 668 15.73 38.05 23.08
CA LEU A 668 14.62 37.09 23.00
C LEU A 668 14.47 36.25 24.28
N HIS A 669 15.55 35.98 25.01
CA HIS A 669 15.46 35.38 26.35
C HIS A 669 14.60 36.27 27.27
N ASP A 670 14.90 37.57 27.31
CA ASP A 670 14.13 38.53 28.11
C ASP A 670 12.71 38.76 27.53
N ALA A 671 12.54 38.77 26.21
CA ALA A 671 11.22 38.86 25.57
C ALA A 671 10.31 37.67 25.88
N LEU A 672 10.84 36.44 25.90
CA LEU A 672 10.09 35.25 26.29
C LEU A 672 9.69 35.31 27.77
N LEU A 673 10.63 35.69 28.65
CA LEU A 673 10.36 35.84 30.08
C LEU A 673 9.33 36.95 30.36
N LYS A 674 9.39 38.08 29.65
CA LYS A 674 8.37 39.15 29.68
C LYS A 674 7.01 38.69 29.13
N SER A 675 6.99 37.76 28.18
CA SER A 675 5.74 37.21 27.64
C SER A 675 5.08 36.23 28.62
N VAL A 676 5.88 35.38 29.26
CA VAL A 676 5.46 34.43 30.29
C VAL A 676 5.03 35.16 31.57
N ASP A 677 5.80 36.15 32.03
CA ASP A 677 5.47 37.03 33.16
C ASP A 677 5.06 36.21 34.41
N SER A 678 3.85 36.42 34.93
CA SER A 678 3.23 35.80 36.10
C SER A 678 2.92 34.30 35.94
N LEU A 679 3.30 33.68 34.82
CA LEU A 679 3.36 32.24 34.67
C LEU A 679 4.73 31.64 35.02
N LEU A 680 5.80 32.43 35.16
CA LEU A 680 7.17 31.94 35.32
C LEU A 680 7.37 31.22 36.66
N GLU A 681 7.76 29.95 36.60
CA GLU A 681 8.13 29.14 37.78
C GLU A 681 9.65 29.03 37.94
N GLU A 682 10.35 28.73 36.85
CA GLU A 682 11.79 28.44 36.85
C GLU A 682 12.40 28.84 35.49
N LYS A 683 13.67 29.26 35.47
CA LYS A 683 14.45 29.40 34.23
C LYS A 683 15.87 28.86 34.39
N GLY A 684 16.38 28.21 33.36
CA GLY A 684 17.75 27.71 33.31
C GLY A 684 18.35 27.89 31.91
N VAL A 685 19.63 28.27 31.85
CA VAL A 685 20.37 28.41 30.58
C VAL A 685 21.40 27.29 30.49
N TYR A 686 21.33 26.51 29.43
CA TYR A 686 22.11 25.29 29.21
C TYR A 686 22.78 25.36 27.84
N GLY A 687 23.98 25.94 27.79
CA GLY A 687 24.65 26.26 26.53
C GLY A 687 23.84 27.30 25.75
N ASN A 688 23.36 26.91 24.57
CA ASN A 688 22.55 27.72 23.65
C ASN A 688 21.03 27.60 23.86
N CYS A 689 20.57 26.97 24.94
CA CYS A 689 19.15 26.78 25.24
C CYS A 689 18.75 27.46 26.56
N LEU A 690 17.79 28.39 26.50
CA LEU A 690 16.99 28.80 27.66
C LEU A 690 15.81 27.83 27.80
N GLU A 691 15.75 27.09 28.90
CA GLU A 691 14.52 26.42 29.33
C GLU A 691 13.75 27.32 30.30
N VAL A 692 12.45 27.48 30.04
CA VAL A 692 11.50 28.24 30.86
C VAL A 692 10.39 27.30 31.32
N LYS A 693 10.25 27.13 32.64
CA LYS A 693 9.15 26.39 33.26
C LYS A 693 8.03 27.35 33.68
N MET A 694 6.80 26.92 33.49
CA MET A 694 5.60 27.67 33.82
C MET A 694 4.77 26.97 34.89
N HIS A 695 4.07 27.76 35.71
CA HIS A 695 3.15 27.24 36.71
C HIS A 695 1.97 26.49 36.06
N GLY A 696 1.99 25.16 36.20
CA GLY A 696 0.90 24.26 35.81
C GLY A 696 0.96 23.72 34.38
N ASN A 697 0.13 22.71 34.12
CA ASN A 697 0.21 21.84 32.94
C ASN A 697 -0.47 22.42 31.68
N LEU A 698 -0.08 23.63 31.26
CA LEU A 698 -0.64 24.36 30.12
C LEU A 698 -0.75 23.50 28.84
N TRP A 699 0.30 22.76 28.49
CA TRP A 699 0.38 21.94 27.26
C TRP A 699 -0.29 20.57 27.37
N GLN A 700 -0.71 20.17 28.58
CA GLN A 700 -1.57 19.00 28.78
C GLN A 700 -3.03 19.31 28.39
N ASN A 701 -3.37 20.59 28.19
CA ASN A 701 -4.68 21.06 27.77
C ASN A 701 -5.82 20.48 28.65
N SER A 702 -5.62 20.44 29.98
CA SER A 702 -6.47 19.63 30.87
C SER A 702 -7.89 20.21 31.07
N SER A 703 -8.02 21.54 31.07
CA SER A 703 -9.27 22.29 31.19
C SER A 703 -9.48 23.27 30.04
N TYR A 704 -10.71 23.74 29.86
CA TYR A 704 -11.07 24.84 28.94
C TYR A 704 -10.20 26.09 29.17
N SER A 705 -10.04 26.52 30.42
CA SER A 705 -9.29 27.73 30.77
C SER A 705 -7.78 27.61 30.50
N GLN A 706 -7.18 26.45 30.77
CA GLN A 706 -5.78 26.18 30.40
C GLN A 706 -5.60 26.16 28.88
N SER A 707 -6.54 25.54 28.16
CA SER A 707 -6.59 25.47 26.69
C SER A 707 -6.43 26.83 26.02
N ASN A 708 -7.16 27.81 26.56
CA ASN A 708 -7.23 29.17 26.02
C ASN A 708 -6.00 29.97 26.49
N ARG A 709 -5.63 29.92 27.78
CA ARG A 709 -4.44 30.59 28.32
C ARG A 709 -3.15 30.16 27.62
N ALA A 710 -3.02 28.88 27.25
CA ALA A 710 -1.90 28.35 26.48
C ALA A 710 -1.82 28.96 25.05
N ARG A 711 -2.98 29.12 24.39
CA ARG A 711 -3.08 29.72 23.04
C ARG A 711 -2.85 31.23 23.08
N SER A 712 -3.40 31.94 24.07
CA SER A 712 -3.13 33.37 24.33
C SER A 712 -1.66 33.65 24.66
N LEU A 713 -0.98 32.75 25.38
CA LEU A 713 0.46 32.86 25.62
C LEU A 713 1.26 32.74 24.31
N LEU A 714 0.90 31.80 23.42
CA LEU A 714 1.51 31.71 22.10
C LEU A 714 1.26 32.99 21.28
N LEU A 715 0.04 33.50 21.23
CA LEU A 715 -0.28 34.78 20.57
C LEU A 715 0.56 35.94 21.09
N ARG A 716 0.71 36.04 22.41
CA ARG A 716 1.57 37.04 23.06
C ARG A 716 3.03 36.87 22.64
N ILE A 717 3.58 35.66 22.64
CA ILE A 717 4.97 35.41 22.24
C ILE A 717 5.21 35.80 20.77
N PHE A 718 4.28 35.49 19.87
CA PHE A 718 4.37 35.92 18.46
C PHE A 718 4.40 37.46 18.35
N ARG A 719 3.62 38.21 19.14
CA ARG A 719 3.67 39.68 19.21
C ARG A 719 5.04 40.14 19.72
N THR A 720 5.47 39.68 20.89
CA THR A 720 6.71 40.13 21.54
C THR A 720 7.96 39.78 20.72
N PHE A 721 8.02 38.61 20.07
CA PHE A 721 9.16 38.25 19.23
C PHE A 721 9.24 39.16 18.00
N ARG A 722 8.09 39.50 17.39
CA ARG A 722 8.02 40.43 16.28
C ARG A 722 8.41 41.87 16.67
N GLU A 723 8.07 42.32 17.88
CA GLU A 723 8.58 43.60 18.44
C GLU A 723 10.12 43.63 18.52
N HIS A 724 10.78 42.48 18.59
CA HIS A 724 12.24 42.34 18.64
C HIS A 724 12.85 41.97 17.26
N GLY A 725 12.10 42.14 16.17
CA GLY A 725 12.56 41.86 14.80
C GLY A 725 12.49 40.39 14.38
N PHE A 726 11.90 39.50 15.19
CA PHE A 726 11.79 38.07 14.88
C PHE A 726 10.42 37.71 14.28
N ALA A 727 10.39 37.44 12.98
CA ALA A 727 9.23 36.93 12.25
C ALA A 727 9.07 35.40 12.43
N TYR A 728 7.84 34.90 12.30
CA TYR A 728 7.60 33.45 12.17
C TYR A 728 8.24 32.93 10.87
N PHE A 729 9.08 31.89 10.98
CA PHE A 729 9.75 31.24 9.85
C PHE A 729 9.07 29.92 9.47
N GLY A 730 8.74 29.06 10.44
CA GLY A 730 8.14 27.75 10.17
C GLY A 730 7.84 26.92 11.42
N THR A 731 7.29 25.72 11.23
CA THR A 731 6.98 24.75 12.30
C THR A 731 7.41 23.34 11.93
N ILE A 732 7.84 22.54 12.91
CA ILE A 732 8.30 21.16 12.70
C ILE A 732 7.86 20.24 13.85
N ASN A 733 7.15 19.16 13.52
CA ASN A 733 6.91 18.05 14.44
C ASN A 733 8.13 17.12 14.47
N LEU A 734 9.09 17.43 15.36
CA LEU A 734 10.38 16.72 15.45
C LEU A 734 10.29 15.29 16.00
N LYS A 735 9.18 14.94 16.68
CA LYS A 735 9.08 13.73 17.53
C LYS A 735 7.69 13.09 17.57
N GLY A 736 6.73 13.51 16.73
CA GLY A 736 5.34 13.07 16.83
C GLY A 736 4.69 13.47 18.16
N THR A 737 4.83 14.75 18.55
CA THR A 737 4.20 15.31 19.77
C THR A 737 3.59 16.69 19.46
N ALA A 738 4.11 17.77 20.05
CA ALA A 738 3.72 19.13 19.69
C ALA A 738 4.78 19.76 18.77
N ASP A 739 4.36 20.74 17.97
CA ASP A 739 5.26 21.46 17.07
C ASP A 739 6.37 22.23 17.79
N SER A 740 7.52 22.32 17.12
CA SER A 740 8.58 23.28 17.43
C SER A 740 8.52 24.42 16.42
N ILE A 741 8.48 25.66 16.91
CA ILE A 741 8.22 26.87 16.14
C ILE A 741 9.55 27.60 15.92
N PHE A 742 9.86 27.92 14.67
CA PHE A 742 11.08 28.58 14.27
C PHE A 742 10.79 30.04 13.93
N PHE A 743 11.67 30.93 14.35
CA PHE A 743 11.60 32.37 14.10
C PHE A 743 12.90 32.85 13.46
N ILE A 744 12.80 33.82 12.55
CA ILE A 744 13.94 34.44 11.87
C ILE A 744 13.98 35.95 12.16
N ASN A 745 15.17 36.50 12.36
CA ASN A 745 15.42 37.93 12.28
C ASN A 745 16.40 38.19 11.14
N GLU A 746 15.92 38.88 10.11
CA GLU A 746 16.66 39.23 8.88
C GLU A 746 17.24 40.67 8.95
N ASN A 747 17.36 41.23 10.16
CA ASN A 747 17.73 42.61 10.52
C ASN A 747 16.83 43.73 9.94
N VAL A 748 15.83 43.40 9.12
CA VAL A 748 14.80 44.32 8.63
C VAL A 748 13.80 44.68 9.76
N PRO A 749 13.47 45.97 9.97
CA PRO A 749 12.44 46.38 10.91
C PRO A 749 11.04 45.85 10.54
N LEU A 750 10.43 45.07 11.44
CA LEU A 750 9.10 44.49 11.23
C LEU A 750 7.99 45.42 11.74
N PRO A 751 6.93 45.71 10.95
CA PRO A 751 5.77 46.45 11.45
C PRO A 751 4.97 45.60 12.44
N PRO A 752 4.35 46.19 13.49
CA PRO A 752 3.52 45.45 14.43
C PRO A 752 2.36 44.70 13.74
N GLU A 753 2.15 43.44 14.10
CA GLU A 753 0.99 42.63 13.67
C GLU A 753 0.12 42.25 14.87
N GLN A 754 -1.19 42.20 14.65
CA GLN A 754 -2.15 41.59 15.54
C GLN A 754 -2.36 40.13 15.14
N TYR A 755 -2.51 39.26 16.14
CA TYR A 755 -2.71 37.83 15.96
C TYR A 755 -3.92 37.34 16.76
N CYS A 756 -4.69 36.39 16.20
CA CYS A 756 -5.77 35.67 16.87
C CYS A 756 -5.75 34.18 16.47
N ILE A 757 -6.57 33.33 17.07
CA ILE A 757 -6.57 31.88 16.83
C ILE A 757 -7.97 31.33 16.51
N ILE A 758 -8.05 30.42 15.53
CA ILE A 758 -9.18 29.50 15.36
C ILE A 758 -8.71 28.08 15.71
N SER A 759 -9.41 27.38 16.61
CA SER A 759 -8.98 26.08 17.14
C SER A 759 -10.05 25.00 16.99
N LEU A 760 -9.67 23.86 16.41
CA LEU A 760 -10.52 22.68 16.28
C LEU A 760 -10.35 21.77 17.50
N ASN A 761 -11.42 21.63 18.30
CA ASN A 761 -11.33 20.98 19.61
C ASN A 761 -12.32 19.81 19.74
N MET A 762 -11.88 18.73 20.39
CA MET A 762 -12.67 17.50 20.60
C MET A 762 -13.22 16.93 19.28
N ARG A 763 -14.51 16.56 19.24
CA ARG A 763 -15.18 16.04 18.04
C ARG A 763 -16.11 17.06 17.36
N ASP A 764 -16.40 18.18 18.04
CA ASP A 764 -17.55 19.04 17.72
C ASP A 764 -17.41 20.53 18.11
N ARG A 765 -16.24 20.99 18.55
CA ARG A 765 -16.04 22.39 19.00
C ARG A 765 -15.15 23.20 18.08
N LEU A 766 -15.53 24.46 17.86
CA LEU A 766 -14.75 25.48 17.19
C LEU A 766 -14.54 26.64 18.18
N ARG A 767 -13.28 26.98 18.51
CA ARG A 767 -12.98 28.18 19.30
C ARG A 767 -12.37 29.29 18.46
N LEU A 768 -12.72 30.52 18.80
CA LEU A 768 -12.12 31.74 18.29
C LEU A 768 -11.52 32.49 19.49
N ILE A 769 -10.19 32.60 19.56
CA ILE A 769 -9.42 33.11 20.72
C ILE A 769 -8.69 34.39 20.32
N GLU A 770 -8.90 35.46 21.09
CA GLU A 770 -8.49 36.85 20.81
C GLU A 770 -8.93 37.34 19.40
N CYS A 771 -9.94 36.69 18.81
CA CYS A 771 -10.54 37.09 17.55
C CYS A 771 -11.45 38.32 17.76
N PRO A 772 -11.36 39.36 16.91
CA PRO A 772 -12.33 40.46 16.94
C PRO A 772 -13.76 39.95 16.75
N LYS A 773 -14.74 40.59 17.41
CA LYS A 773 -16.15 40.17 17.38
C LYS A 773 -16.71 39.93 15.97
N VAL A 774 -16.28 40.73 14.97
CA VAL A 774 -16.68 40.55 13.56
C VAL A 774 -16.36 39.16 12.99
N LEU A 775 -15.34 38.46 13.51
CA LEU A 775 -15.04 37.07 13.14
C LEU A 775 -15.91 36.04 13.89
N ALA A 776 -16.30 36.33 15.13
CA ALA A 776 -17.23 35.49 15.89
C ALA A 776 -18.64 35.53 15.28
N ASP A 777 -19.19 36.74 15.07
CA ASP A 777 -20.47 36.96 14.40
C ASP A 777 -20.51 36.30 13.01
N LEU A 778 -19.38 36.36 12.28
CA LEU A 778 -19.18 35.70 11.00
C LEU A 778 -19.18 34.17 11.11
N ALA A 779 -18.40 33.59 12.02
CA ALA A 779 -18.33 32.15 12.23
C ALA A 779 -19.70 31.57 12.62
N ALA A 780 -20.43 32.24 13.53
CA ALA A 780 -21.79 31.87 13.89
C ALA A 780 -22.73 31.82 12.67
N LYS A 781 -22.66 32.84 11.79
CA LYS A 781 -23.42 32.87 10.54
C LYS A 781 -23.05 31.72 9.61
N ILE A 782 -21.75 31.45 9.39
CA ILE A 782 -21.31 30.38 8.48
C ILE A 782 -21.76 29.00 9.01
N ILE A 783 -21.74 28.78 10.33
CA ILE A 783 -22.28 27.54 10.93
C ILE A 783 -23.78 27.42 10.63
N ALA A 784 -24.57 28.48 10.78
CA ALA A 784 -26.00 28.46 10.46
C ALA A 784 -26.27 28.24 8.96
N ASP A 785 -25.51 28.91 8.08
CA ASP A 785 -25.69 28.93 6.62
C ASP A 785 -25.11 27.69 5.89
N ARG A 786 -24.24 26.90 6.53
CA ARG A 786 -23.47 25.82 5.86
C ARG A 786 -23.37 24.51 6.65
N TRP A 787 -23.48 24.49 7.98
CA TRP A 787 -23.39 23.23 8.74
C TRP A 787 -24.77 22.55 8.85
N PRO A 788 -24.97 21.30 8.39
CA PRO A 788 -26.30 20.69 8.30
C PRO A 788 -27.11 20.53 9.60
N GLY A 789 -26.48 20.71 10.78
CA GLY A 789 -27.17 20.75 12.07
C GLY A 789 -27.15 22.13 12.76
N GLY A 790 -26.43 23.12 12.21
CA GLY A 790 -26.19 24.41 12.84
C GLY A 790 -25.48 24.32 14.20
N ILE A 791 -25.55 25.42 14.95
CA ILE A 791 -25.04 25.55 16.34
C ILE A 791 -25.89 24.69 17.28
N GLN A 792 -25.26 24.09 18.29
CA GLN A 792 -25.90 23.41 19.41
C GLN A 792 -25.84 24.24 20.70
N ASP A 793 -24.72 24.92 20.94
CA ASP A 793 -24.39 25.61 22.18
C ASP A 793 -23.32 26.68 21.91
N ILE A 794 -23.26 27.73 22.73
CA ILE A 794 -22.31 28.86 22.62
C ILE A 794 -21.79 29.20 24.02
N GLN A 795 -20.46 29.26 24.18
CA GLN A 795 -19.82 29.81 25.37
C GLN A 795 -19.03 31.07 24.96
N GLU A 796 -19.26 32.17 25.67
CA GLU A 796 -18.53 33.43 25.50
C GLU A 796 -17.73 33.77 26.76
N ASP A 797 -16.42 33.94 26.60
CA ASP A 797 -15.46 34.44 27.56
C ASP A 797 -14.81 35.73 26.99
N PRO A 798 -14.22 36.63 27.81
CA PRO A 798 -13.72 37.93 27.33
C PRO A 798 -12.77 37.86 26.13
N ASP A 799 -11.91 36.82 26.10
CA ASP A 799 -10.91 36.59 25.06
C ASP A 799 -11.22 35.36 24.19
N CYS A 800 -12.41 34.72 24.31
CA CYS A 800 -12.72 33.49 23.55
C CYS A 800 -14.21 33.24 23.35
N VAL A 801 -14.60 32.84 22.13
CA VAL A 801 -15.93 32.26 21.86
C VAL A 801 -15.79 30.79 21.42
N GLU A 802 -16.47 29.87 22.11
CA GLU A 802 -16.63 28.47 21.66
C GLU A 802 -18.02 28.25 21.06
N TYR A 803 -18.05 27.77 19.82
CA TYR A 803 -19.25 27.20 19.20
C TYR A 803 -19.21 25.68 19.28
N LYS A 804 -20.28 25.09 19.80
CA LYS A 804 -20.57 23.65 19.65
C LYS A 804 -21.41 23.44 18.41
N LEU A 805 -20.96 22.60 17.50
CA LEU A 805 -21.72 22.23 16.29
C LEU A 805 -22.55 20.97 16.58
N LYS A 806 -23.77 20.86 16.05
CA LYS A 806 -24.55 19.61 16.19
C LYS A 806 -23.91 18.47 15.38
N GLY A 807 -23.74 17.29 15.99
CA GLY A 807 -23.08 16.15 15.37
C GLY A 807 -21.58 16.08 15.69
N TYR A 808 -20.77 15.51 14.79
CA TYR A 808 -19.34 15.29 15.02
C TYR A 808 -18.48 15.71 13.82
N PRO A 809 -18.40 17.02 13.49
CA PRO A 809 -17.65 17.52 12.33
C PRO A 809 -16.20 17.03 12.27
N TRP A 810 -15.51 16.89 13.41
CA TRP A 810 -14.10 16.47 13.46
C TRP A 810 -13.95 14.95 13.58
N TYR A 811 -15.03 14.17 13.64
CA TYR A 811 -15.00 12.70 13.70
C TYR A 811 -15.83 12.09 12.55
N ALA A 812 -15.30 12.20 11.34
CA ALA A 812 -16.01 11.78 10.13
C ALA A 812 -16.02 10.26 9.95
N CYS A 813 -17.15 9.63 10.26
CA CYS A 813 -17.34 8.19 10.04
C CYS A 813 -17.48 7.82 8.56
N ARG A 814 -18.09 8.68 7.74
CA ARG A 814 -18.36 8.45 6.31
C ARG A 814 -17.72 9.55 5.45
N ARG A 815 -17.48 9.24 4.18
CA ARG A 815 -16.90 10.18 3.19
C ARG A 815 -17.69 11.50 3.09
N LYS A 816 -19.03 11.45 3.10
CA LYS A 816 -19.88 12.65 3.00
C LYS A 816 -19.56 13.64 4.13
N ASP A 817 -19.50 13.14 5.35
CA ASP A 817 -19.17 13.90 6.55
C ASP A 817 -17.77 14.53 6.42
N ALA A 818 -16.77 13.74 6.00
CA ALA A 818 -15.37 14.15 5.82
C ALA A 818 -15.16 15.25 4.76
N VAL A 819 -16.06 15.34 3.78
CA VAL A 819 -16.08 16.41 2.75
C VAL A 819 -16.76 17.67 3.30
N ILE A 820 -17.93 17.54 3.93
CA ILE A 820 -18.69 18.69 4.45
C ILE A 820 -17.87 19.47 5.50
N SER A 821 -17.19 18.79 6.42
CA SER A 821 -16.35 19.44 7.44
C SER A 821 -15.20 20.25 6.82
N ARG A 822 -14.57 19.75 5.75
CA ARG A 822 -13.48 20.46 5.06
C ARG A 822 -14.00 21.61 4.21
N GLN A 823 -15.16 21.45 3.54
CA GLN A 823 -15.83 22.54 2.83
C GLN A 823 -16.29 23.67 3.77
N PHE A 824 -16.68 23.34 5.01
CA PHE A 824 -16.95 24.32 6.06
C PHE A 824 -15.69 25.14 6.40
N ILE A 825 -14.54 24.49 6.65
CA ILE A 825 -13.28 25.20 6.94
C ILE A 825 -12.82 26.07 5.75
N VAL A 826 -12.93 25.58 4.51
CA VAL A 826 -12.67 26.41 3.29
C VAL A 826 -13.52 27.68 3.30
N THR A 827 -14.82 27.55 3.59
CA THR A 827 -15.74 28.71 3.64
C THR A 827 -15.37 29.67 4.78
N LEU A 828 -14.99 29.15 5.94
CA LEU A 828 -14.60 29.94 7.10
C LEU A 828 -13.34 30.78 6.82
N LEU A 829 -12.29 30.15 6.26
CA LEU A 829 -11.02 30.84 5.97
C LEU A 829 -11.16 31.88 4.84
N GLU A 830 -11.96 31.61 3.81
CA GLU A 830 -12.23 32.63 2.78
C GLU A 830 -12.91 33.88 3.36
N GLU A 831 -13.90 33.68 4.22
CA GLU A 831 -14.64 34.78 4.82
C GLU A 831 -13.83 35.56 5.87
N THR A 832 -12.88 34.94 6.58
CA THR A 832 -11.99 35.71 7.49
C THR A 832 -11.06 36.65 6.72
N VAL A 833 -10.52 36.25 5.57
CA VAL A 833 -9.67 37.13 4.75
C VAL A 833 -10.48 38.30 4.19
N ARG A 834 -11.74 38.06 3.82
CA ARG A 834 -12.72 39.11 3.46
C ARG A 834 -13.04 40.08 4.61
N LYS A 835 -12.62 39.78 5.85
CA LYS A 835 -12.68 40.66 7.03
C LYS A 835 -11.31 41.19 7.49
N GLY A 836 -10.25 40.97 6.70
CA GLY A 836 -8.90 41.42 7.03
C GLY A 836 -8.16 40.52 8.01
N TRP A 837 -8.44 39.21 7.99
CA TRP A 837 -7.78 38.21 8.85
C TRP A 837 -7.37 36.97 8.07
N THR A 838 -6.06 36.74 7.99
CA THR A 838 -5.44 35.73 7.13
C THR A 838 -4.65 34.71 7.94
N VAL A 839 -4.56 33.45 7.47
CA VAL A 839 -3.84 32.39 8.19
C VAL A 839 -2.33 32.61 8.09
N LEU A 840 -1.67 32.69 9.25
CA LEU A 840 -0.22 32.71 9.38
C LEU A 840 0.37 31.29 9.37
N THR A 841 -0.25 30.36 10.10
CA THR A 841 0.12 28.93 10.13
C THR A 841 -0.97 28.09 10.81
N SER A 842 -0.89 26.77 10.66
CA SER A 842 -1.51 25.77 11.54
C SER A 842 -0.46 25.23 12.53
N LEU A 843 -0.90 24.84 13.74
CA LEU A 843 -0.08 24.28 14.82
C LEU A 843 -0.77 23.11 15.52
N ASP A 844 -0.01 22.07 15.85
CA ASP A 844 -0.38 21.05 16.84
C ASP A 844 0.26 21.37 18.20
N VAL A 845 -0.53 21.97 19.10
CA VAL A 845 -0.09 22.51 20.40
C VAL A 845 -0.44 21.61 21.60
N SER A 846 -1.07 20.46 21.36
CA SER A 846 -1.59 19.55 22.39
C SER A 846 -1.12 18.13 22.15
N ARG A 847 -0.92 17.36 23.22
CA ARG A 847 -0.60 15.91 23.14
C ARG A 847 -1.82 15.00 23.22
N LYS A 848 -3.04 15.56 23.13
CA LYS A 848 -4.29 14.78 23.13
C LYS A 848 -4.73 14.44 21.71
N LEU A 849 -4.97 13.16 21.43
CA LEU A 849 -5.44 12.66 20.13
C LEU A 849 -6.75 13.33 19.65
N ASN A 850 -7.59 13.82 20.57
CA ASN A 850 -8.85 14.48 20.25
C ASN A 850 -8.78 16.02 20.16
N ASP A 851 -7.61 16.64 20.37
CA ASP A 851 -7.38 18.01 19.92
C ASP A 851 -6.87 17.98 18.47
N LYS A 852 -7.19 19.02 17.70
CA LYS A 852 -6.89 19.14 16.27
C LYS A 852 -6.27 20.50 15.98
N ALA A 853 -6.00 20.78 14.70
CA ALA A 853 -5.19 21.92 14.30
C ALA A 853 -5.66 23.26 14.89
N VAL A 854 -4.67 24.05 15.30
CA VAL A 854 -4.84 25.44 15.76
C VAL A 854 -4.34 26.36 14.65
N PHE A 855 -5.26 27.04 13.97
CA PHE A 855 -4.92 28.07 12.99
C PHE A 855 -4.57 29.36 13.73
N VAL A 856 -3.33 29.83 13.60
CA VAL A 856 -2.93 31.19 13.97
C VAL A 856 -3.25 32.09 12.79
N LEU A 857 -4.07 33.12 13.01
CA LEU A 857 -4.40 34.15 12.03
C LEU A 857 -3.69 35.47 12.40
N LYS A 858 -3.39 36.28 11.40
CA LYS A 858 -2.91 37.65 11.54
C LYS A 858 -3.84 38.65 10.84
N ASN A 859 -3.78 39.92 11.23
CA ASN A 859 -4.49 40.97 10.50
C ASN A 859 -3.86 41.21 9.12
N CYS A 860 -4.69 41.65 8.17
CA CYS A 860 -4.29 42.01 6.81
C CYS A 860 -5.30 43.01 6.19
N PRO A 861 -5.00 43.60 5.02
CA PRO A 861 -6.00 44.20 4.15
C PRO A 861 -7.22 43.26 3.93
N PRO A 862 -8.47 43.77 3.99
CA PRO A 862 -9.67 42.95 3.76
C PRO A 862 -9.86 42.58 2.28
N THR A 863 -9.52 41.35 1.93
CA THR A 863 -9.36 40.92 0.52
C THR A 863 -10.29 39.76 0.17
N THR A 864 -10.94 39.81 -1.00
CA THR A 864 -11.78 38.71 -1.50
C THR A 864 -10.98 37.84 -2.47
N ILE A 865 -10.47 36.72 -1.97
CA ILE A 865 -9.74 35.71 -2.75
C ILE A 865 -10.36 34.31 -2.57
N PRO A 866 -10.61 33.55 -3.66
CA PRO A 866 -11.22 32.23 -3.56
C PRO A 866 -10.31 31.25 -2.82
N HIS A 867 -10.90 30.35 -2.03
CA HIS A 867 -10.21 29.26 -1.35
C HIS A 867 -10.69 27.87 -1.80
N PHE A 868 -9.85 26.85 -1.61
CA PHE A 868 -10.23 25.43 -1.69
C PHE A 868 -9.35 24.55 -0.78
N CYS A 869 -9.62 23.25 -0.72
CA CYS A 869 -8.85 22.29 0.08
C CYS A 869 -8.38 21.10 -0.77
N ILE A 870 -7.14 20.67 -0.54
CA ILE A 870 -6.56 19.42 -1.04
C ILE A 870 -6.36 18.52 0.19
N ALA A 871 -7.15 17.46 0.30
CA ALA A 871 -7.20 16.60 1.48
C ALA A 871 -6.81 15.16 1.16
N PRO A 872 -5.53 14.80 1.37
CA PRO A 872 -5.11 13.43 1.69
C PRO A 872 -6.06 12.76 2.70
N ALA A 873 -6.44 11.51 2.45
CA ALA A 873 -7.44 10.82 3.24
C ALA A 873 -7.36 9.29 3.17
N ASP A 874 -7.94 8.63 4.18
CA ASP A 874 -7.89 7.18 4.36
C ASP A 874 -6.45 6.66 4.27
N ARG A 875 -6.19 5.50 3.67
CA ARG A 875 -4.85 5.08 3.25
C ARG A 875 -4.47 5.68 1.89
N ASP A 876 -5.46 6.04 1.08
CA ASP A 876 -5.44 5.86 -0.37
C ASP A 876 -6.29 6.87 -1.19
N LYS A 877 -6.51 8.09 -0.68
CA LYS A 877 -7.29 9.14 -1.37
C LYS A 877 -6.61 10.49 -1.31
N ILE A 878 -6.82 11.32 -2.32
CA ILE A 878 -6.66 12.76 -2.23
C ILE A 878 -7.95 13.43 -2.75
N ARG A 879 -8.53 14.33 -1.95
CA ARG A 879 -9.79 15.00 -2.26
C ARG A 879 -9.54 16.45 -2.60
N ILE A 880 -9.98 16.90 -3.77
CA ILE A 880 -10.06 18.31 -4.10
C ILE A 880 -11.47 18.77 -3.73
N ILE A 881 -11.60 19.71 -2.79
CA ILE A 881 -12.87 20.10 -2.16
C ILE A 881 -13.05 21.62 -2.29
N GLY A 882 -14.17 22.04 -2.88
CA GLY A 882 -14.51 23.46 -3.07
C GLY A 882 -13.84 24.17 -4.24
N ALA A 883 -12.95 23.50 -5.00
CA ALA A 883 -12.25 24.11 -6.11
C ALA A 883 -13.18 24.45 -7.30
N ARG A 884 -12.89 25.57 -7.97
CA ARG A 884 -13.43 25.84 -9.32
C ARG A 884 -12.92 24.79 -10.29
N LYS A 885 -13.70 24.41 -11.30
CA LYS A 885 -13.38 23.29 -12.21
C LYS A 885 -12.06 23.44 -12.97
N GLU A 886 -11.63 24.66 -13.27
CA GLU A 886 -10.29 24.95 -13.80
C GLU A 886 -9.19 24.44 -12.84
N MET A 887 -9.27 24.80 -11.56
CA MET A 887 -8.27 24.46 -10.55
C MET A 887 -8.45 23.02 -9.99
N GLU A 888 -9.67 22.50 -10.02
CA GLU A 888 -9.93 21.07 -9.81
C GLU A 888 -9.24 20.23 -10.89
N ASN A 889 -9.29 20.66 -12.16
CA ASN A 889 -8.58 20.01 -13.25
C ASN A 889 -7.06 20.18 -13.13
N VAL A 890 -6.53 21.38 -12.84
CA VAL A 890 -5.09 21.61 -12.65
C VAL A 890 -4.54 20.69 -11.56
N VAL A 891 -5.12 20.70 -10.35
CA VAL A 891 -4.65 19.83 -9.26
C VAL A 891 -4.86 18.35 -9.58
N ALA A 892 -5.97 17.97 -10.23
CA ALA A 892 -6.17 16.58 -10.65
C ALA A 892 -5.20 16.12 -11.74
N ASN A 893 -4.76 17.02 -12.62
CA ASN A 893 -3.78 16.73 -13.66
C ASN A 893 -2.38 16.58 -13.06
N ILE A 894 -1.92 17.51 -12.20
CA ILE A 894 -0.63 17.37 -11.49
C ILE A 894 -0.60 16.08 -10.66
N VAL A 895 -1.73 15.72 -10.03
CA VAL A 895 -1.89 14.42 -9.39
C VAL A 895 -1.76 13.30 -10.44
N LYS A 896 -2.47 13.30 -11.57
CA LYS A 896 -2.31 12.28 -12.64
C LYS A 896 -0.92 12.25 -13.32
N GLU A 897 -0.15 13.33 -13.26
CA GLU A 897 1.14 13.51 -13.94
C GLU A 897 2.35 13.26 -13.03
N CYS A 898 2.17 13.38 -11.72
CA CYS A 898 3.19 13.05 -10.72
C CYS A 898 2.84 11.74 -10.00
N TRP A 899 1.57 11.57 -9.64
CA TRP A 899 0.92 10.36 -9.15
C TRP A 899 0.17 9.62 -10.28
N THR A 900 0.76 9.68 -11.45
CA THR A 900 0.72 8.72 -12.56
C THR A 900 0.33 7.26 -12.37
N PRO A 901 0.34 6.55 -11.22
CA PRO A 901 -0.07 4.65 -11.54
C PRO A 901 -1.50 4.49 -12.04
N GLY A 902 -2.18 5.60 -11.89
CA GLY A 902 -3.28 6.15 -12.67
C GLY A 902 -4.06 7.06 -11.73
N ILE A 903 -5.39 6.98 -11.75
CA ILE A 903 -6.23 7.32 -10.59
C ILE A 903 -7.39 6.33 -10.51
N GLN A 904 -7.41 5.43 -9.51
CA GLN A 904 -8.37 4.34 -9.35
C GLN A 904 -9.79 4.83 -9.48
N ASN A 905 -10.18 5.85 -8.75
CA ASN A 905 -11.53 6.34 -8.92
C ASN A 905 -11.55 7.85 -8.86
N GLU A 906 -12.12 8.45 -9.90
CA GLU A 906 -12.45 9.87 -9.93
C GLU A 906 -13.91 10.05 -9.51
N THR A 907 -14.23 9.76 -8.24
CA THR A 907 -15.62 9.87 -7.79
C THR A 907 -15.99 11.33 -7.59
N LYS A 908 -16.71 11.91 -8.55
CA LYS A 908 -17.24 13.27 -8.46
C LYS A 908 -18.44 13.32 -7.49
N GLY A 909 -18.36 14.23 -6.52
CA GLY A 909 -19.46 14.70 -5.69
C GLY A 909 -19.82 16.15 -6.03
N SER A 910 -20.93 16.66 -5.49
CA SER A 910 -21.50 17.96 -5.88
C SER A 910 -20.55 19.16 -5.79
N ASN A 911 -19.58 19.15 -4.87
CA ASN A 911 -18.51 20.16 -4.80
C ASN A 911 -17.17 19.56 -4.36
N SER A 912 -16.88 18.33 -4.80
CA SER A 912 -15.63 17.64 -4.47
C SER A 912 -15.28 16.54 -5.47
N LEU A 913 -14.02 16.49 -5.90
CA LEU A 913 -13.45 15.35 -6.62
C LEU A 913 -12.63 14.52 -5.62
N GLU A 914 -13.05 13.27 -5.33
CA GLU A 914 -12.17 12.30 -4.65
C GLU A 914 -11.41 11.54 -5.72
N LEU A 915 -10.11 11.81 -5.81
CA LEU A 915 -9.15 11.01 -6.56
C LEU A 915 -8.72 9.88 -5.61
N LYS A 916 -9.10 8.66 -5.94
CA LYS A 916 -8.69 7.48 -5.19
C LYS A 916 -7.43 6.94 -5.85
N LEU A 917 -6.38 6.83 -5.07
CA LEU A 917 -4.99 6.57 -5.47
C LEU A 917 -4.67 5.08 -5.24
N ILE A 918 -3.77 4.46 -6.01
CA ILE A 918 -3.31 3.09 -5.75
C ILE A 918 -2.09 3.08 -4.82
N GLU A 919 -1.99 2.01 -4.06
CA GLU A 919 -1.23 1.92 -2.82
C GLU A 919 -1.59 3.00 -1.81
N TYR A 920 -0.78 3.08 -0.76
CA TYR A 920 -1.06 3.88 0.40
C TYR A 920 0.00 5.00 0.49
N PRO A 921 -0.14 6.12 -0.26
CA PRO A 921 0.75 7.29 -0.16
C PRO A 921 0.91 7.78 1.28
N TRP A 922 -0.17 7.64 2.05
CA TRP A 922 -0.30 8.09 3.42
C TRP A 922 0.05 6.98 4.44
N VAL A 923 0.40 5.76 4.00
CA VAL A 923 0.90 4.69 4.89
C VAL A 923 2.28 4.26 4.42
N CYS A 924 3.28 4.94 4.97
CA CYS A 924 4.65 4.47 4.96
C CYS A 924 4.75 3.11 5.67
N TYR A 925 5.34 2.14 4.98
CA TYR A 925 6.09 1.06 5.63
C TYR A 925 7.58 1.35 5.43
N SER A 926 8.46 0.83 6.29
CA SER A 926 9.87 1.23 6.32
C SER A 926 10.59 0.99 4.99
N LEU A 927 10.72 2.06 4.21
CA LEU A 927 11.31 2.15 2.86
C LEU A 927 10.39 1.70 1.70
N SER A 928 9.05 1.81 1.83
CA SER A 928 8.17 1.76 0.65
C SER A 928 8.42 2.96 -0.27
N GLU A 929 8.23 2.78 -1.57
CA GLU A 929 8.57 3.78 -2.58
C GLU A 929 7.47 4.83 -2.79
N SER A 930 6.23 4.45 -2.49
CA SER A 930 5.00 5.25 -2.52
C SER A 930 5.14 6.47 -1.62
N PHE A 931 5.87 6.32 -0.52
CA PHE A 931 6.24 7.41 0.39
C PHE A 931 7.05 8.48 -0.35
N ALA A 932 8.06 8.09 -1.13
CA ALA A 932 8.96 9.02 -1.80
C ALA A 932 8.23 9.78 -2.90
N LEU A 933 7.44 9.06 -3.71
CA LEU A 933 6.57 9.69 -4.67
C LEU A 933 5.50 10.58 -4.00
N ALA A 934 4.97 10.21 -2.84
CA ALA A 934 3.95 11.02 -2.17
C ALA A 934 4.51 12.39 -1.77
N ARG A 935 5.80 12.50 -1.47
CA ARG A 935 6.42 13.80 -1.18
C ARG A 935 6.71 14.57 -2.46
N LEU A 936 7.25 13.90 -3.48
CA LEU A 936 7.48 14.50 -4.78
C LEU A 936 6.18 15.05 -5.41
N MET A 937 5.10 14.26 -5.47
CA MET A 937 3.78 14.74 -5.93
C MET A 937 3.36 16.01 -5.19
N MET A 938 3.44 16.01 -3.86
CA MET A 938 3.00 17.15 -3.06
C MET A 938 3.93 18.37 -3.24
N ALA A 939 5.21 18.17 -3.54
CA ALA A 939 6.14 19.23 -3.96
C ALA A 939 5.82 19.80 -5.36
N ARG A 940 5.48 18.95 -6.34
CA ARG A 940 5.06 19.38 -7.69
C ARG A 940 3.71 20.11 -7.65
N ILE A 941 2.76 19.65 -6.82
CA ILE A 941 1.50 20.36 -6.52
C ILE A 941 1.81 21.75 -5.93
N LEU A 942 2.72 21.84 -4.96
CA LEU A 942 3.09 23.12 -4.34
C LEU A 942 3.67 24.10 -5.37
N ALA A 943 4.62 23.65 -6.21
CA ALA A 943 5.23 24.47 -7.26
C ALA A 943 4.24 24.91 -8.36
N ASN A 944 3.39 23.99 -8.83
CA ASN A 944 2.39 24.32 -9.86
C ASN A 944 1.28 25.24 -9.33
N LEU A 945 0.86 25.09 -8.06
CA LEU A 945 -0.10 26.03 -7.47
C LEU A 945 0.45 27.46 -7.50
N GLU A 946 1.75 27.63 -7.24
CA GLU A 946 2.43 28.92 -7.37
C GLU A 946 2.43 29.41 -8.82
N GLU A 947 2.73 28.56 -9.82
CA GLU A 947 2.65 28.90 -11.25
C GLU A 947 1.28 29.47 -11.66
N PHE A 948 0.18 28.87 -11.19
CA PHE A 948 -1.18 29.36 -11.46
C PHE A 948 -1.64 30.51 -10.57
N GLY A 949 -0.77 31.07 -9.72
CA GLY A 949 -1.08 32.19 -8.84
C GLY A 949 -1.92 31.82 -7.61
N TRP A 950 -1.60 30.68 -7.00
CA TRP A 950 -2.16 30.18 -5.74
C TRP A 950 -1.05 29.79 -4.76
N SER A 951 -1.43 29.45 -3.54
CA SER A 951 -0.50 28.97 -2.51
C SER A 951 -1.22 28.12 -1.48
N VAL A 952 -0.53 27.10 -0.97
CA VAL A 952 -0.93 26.42 0.27
C VAL A 952 -0.69 27.38 1.44
N ILE A 953 -1.75 27.70 2.17
CA ILE A 953 -1.71 28.70 3.26
C ILE A 953 -1.41 28.04 4.62
N CYS A 954 -1.81 26.79 4.78
CA CYS A 954 -1.57 25.96 5.96
C CYS A 954 -1.82 24.47 5.67
N SER A 955 -1.25 23.60 6.50
CA SER A 955 -1.46 22.14 6.47
C SER A 955 -1.89 21.63 7.83
N ALA A 956 -3.10 21.09 7.95
CA ALA A 956 -3.80 20.92 9.22
C ALA A 956 -4.46 19.54 9.39
N ASP A 957 -4.36 18.93 10.57
CA ASP A 957 -5.22 17.81 10.96
C ASP A 957 -6.64 18.31 11.32
N ILE A 958 -7.63 17.70 10.66
CA ILE A 958 -9.07 18.00 10.78
C ILE A 958 -9.84 16.79 11.37
N SER A 959 -9.20 15.63 11.51
CA SER A 959 -9.86 14.33 11.76
C SER A 959 -9.42 13.67 13.07
N ALA A 960 -10.18 13.89 14.13
CA ALA A 960 -10.10 13.17 15.41
C ALA A 960 -10.49 11.67 15.35
N LYS A 961 -10.62 11.09 14.15
CA LYS A 961 -10.81 9.66 13.93
C LYS A 961 -9.45 8.97 13.76
N TYR A 962 -9.22 7.94 14.57
CA TYR A 962 -8.05 7.08 14.53
C TYR A 962 -8.46 5.64 14.19
N CYS A 963 -7.49 4.82 13.79
CA CYS A 963 -7.59 3.37 13.68
C CYS A 963 -6.78 2.75 14.81
N SER A 964 -7.42 1.90 15.60
CA SER A 964 -6.78 1.09 16.64
C SER A 964 -6.10 -0.13 16.03
N ASN A 965 -4.80 -0.28 16.25
CA ASN A 965 -4.10 -1.55 16.03
C ASN A 965 -4.43 -2.51 17.19
N SER A 966 -4.53 -3.81 16.91
CA SER A 966 -4.53 -4.87 17.93
C SER A 966 -3.16 -5.00 18.64
N ASP A 967 -2.09 -4.52 17.98
CA ASP A 967 -0.72 -4.97 18.22
C ASP A 967 0.09 -3.96 19.05
N ASN A 968 -0.45 -3.54 20.20
CA ASN A 968 0.21 -2.72 21.25
C ASN A 968 1.00 -1.46 20.79
N SER A 969 0.77 -0.98 19.57
CA SER A 969 1.57 0.04 18.88
C SER A 969 0.90 1.42 18.80
N GLY A 970 -0.30 1.55 19.38
CA GLY A 970 -1.04 2.80 19.51
C GLY A 970 -2.02 3.09 18.37
N ASP A 971 -2.89 4.07 18.63
CA ASP A 971 -3.87 4.59 17.69
C ASP A 971 -3.21 5.46 16.61
N ASN A 972 -3.46 5.16 15.33
CA ASN A 972 -2.91 5.90 14.19
C ASN A 972 -4.01 6.67 13.44
N PRO A 973 -3.81 7.93 13.01
CA PRO A 973 -4.89 8.78 12.48
C PRO A 973 -5.52 8.19 11.21
N SER A 974 -6.80 8.49 10.95
CA SER A 974 -7.58 7.90 9.84
C SER A 974 -7.41 8.62 8.50
N ASP A 975 -7.12 9.93 8.54
CA ASP A 975 -6.70 10.78 7.42
C ASP A 975 -5.34 11.40 7.83
N VAL A 976 -4.57 11.99 6.91
CA VAL A 976 -3.40 12.82 7.26
C VAL A 976 -3.71 14.31 7.06
N HIS A 977 -2.73 15.20 7.24
CA HIS A 977 -3.00 16.64 7.14
C HIS A 977 -3.64 17.03 5.81
N SER A 978 -4.62 17.94 5.91
CA SER A 978 -5.31 18.54 4.77
C SER A 978 -4.73 19.92 4.48
N TRP A 979 -4.39 20.17 3.22
CA TRP A 979 -3.85 21.43 2.74
C TRP A 979 -5.00 22.37 2.39
N PHE A 980 -4.91 23.62 2.84
CA PHE A 980 -5.84 24.69 2.46
C PHE A 980 -5.12 25.65 1.52
N VAL A 981 -5.80 26.05 0.44
CA VAL A 981 -5.20 26.72 -0.71
C VAL A 981 -5.99 27.98 -1.03
N ALA A 982 -5.30 29.09 -1.28
CA ALA A 982 -5.89 30.38 -1.61
C ALA A 982 -5.12 31.06 -2.77
N ARG A 983 -5.76 32.02 -3.43
CA ARG A 983 -5.19 32.73 -4.59
C ARG A 983 -4.24 33.87 -4.18
N THR A 984 -3.12 34.02 -4.89
CA THR A 984 -2.02 34.96 -4.58
C THR A 984 -1.69 35.96 -5.69
N SER A 985 -2.43 35.96 -6.81
CA SER A 985 -2.22 36.77 -8.03
C SER A 985 -1.21 36.17 -9.04
N VAL A 986 -1.14 36.75 -10.25
CA VAL A 986 -0.65 36.09 -11.47
C VAL A 986 0.85 36.32 -11.69
N PHE A 987 1.53 35.30 -12.21
CA PHE A 987 2.96 35.31 -12.54
C PHE A 987 3.41 36.47 -13.43
N HIS A 988 4.55 37.07 -13.09
CA HIS A 988 5.36 37.91 -13.96
C HIS A 988 6.85 37.60 -13.72
N ASP A 989 7.65 37.66 -14.79
CA ASP A 989 9.12 37.76 -14.79
C ASP A 989 9.92 36.66 -14.04
N GLY A 990 9.45 35.41 -14.10
CA GLY A 990 10.30 34.21 -13.98
C GLY A 990 10.77 33.81 -12.57
N PHE A 991 10.46 34.59 -11.55
CA PHE A 991 10.59 34.18 -10.15
C PHE A 991 9.27 33.58 -9.62
N PRO A 992 9.29 32.68 -8.62
CA PRO A 992 8.05 32.25 -7.96
C PRO A 992 7.29 33.46 -7.40
N PRO A 993 5.95 33.42 -7.31
CA PRO A 993 5.16 34.56 -6.87
C PRO A 993 5.48 34.88 -5.40
N PRO A 994 5.21 36.11 -4.95
CA PRO A 994 5.19 36.40 -3.52
C PRO A 994 4.31 35.37 -2.80
N SER A 995 4.80 34.83 -1.70
CA SER A 995 4.08 33.84 -0.91
C SER A 995 2.72 34.40 -0.48
N TYR A 996 1.79 33.54 -0.11
CA TYR A 996 0.47 33.96 0.38
C TYR A 996 0.47 35.08 1.43
N LYS A 997 1.52 35.16 2.25
CA LYS A 997 1.69 36.21 3.27
C LYS A 997 2.06 37.53 2.59
N GLU A 998 3.14 37.54 1.81
CA GLU A 998 3.63 38.69 1.04
C GLU A 998 2.59 39.18 0.02
N ALA A 999 1.86 38.29 -0.65
CA ALA A 999 0.81 38.64 -1.60
C ALA A 999 -0.40 39.31 -0.93
N VAL A 1000 -0.70 38.97 0.32
CA VAL A 1000 -1.77 39.58 1.14
C VAL A 1000 -1.26 40.79 1.93
N GLU A 1001 0.06 41.04 1.97
CA GLU A 1001 0.68 42.26 2.49
C GLU A 1001 0.85 43.35 1.41
N ASN A 1002 1.00 42.96 0.14
CA ASN A 1002 1.22 43.85 -1.00
C ASN A 1002 -0.06 44.22 -1.80
N ASN A 1003 -1.26 43.78 -1.36
CA ASN A 1003 -2.57 44.13 -1.95
C ASN A 1003 -3.51 44.70 -0.87
#